data_AF-A0A1G9S7L2-F1
#
_entry.id   AF-A0A1G9S7L2-F1
#
_cell.length_a   1.000
_cell.length_b   1.000
_cell.length_c   1.000
_cell.angle_alpha   90.00
_cell.angle_beta   90.00
_cell.angle_gamma   90.00
#
_symmetry.space_group_name_H-M   'P 1'
#
loop_
_entity.id
_entity.type
_entity.pdbx_description
1 polymer ?
#
loop_
_entity_poly.entity_id
_entity_poly.type
_entity_poly.pdbx_seq_one_letter_code
_entity_poly.pdbx_strand_id
1 'polypeptide(L)'
;MALSLQELLDLFPQDGEDFRLPLEELREIPGVGELLATWLGSADLTVRSTIADTGSLSVQGIFSFTVVEGPCPIEMSFTVDALNVVSGVSLDFTLPASEEDSGEEDSFAPHLVLTAMAGGVLTAALVLKFAGADGEQKEMEFSATYGEGTLSGIWESEDGVSWDDIAHALDSPPADLPPELVPVLTSVGFVYAKRKKAFVFAAKTEYVALAFASLPQKAGTGVAGPRLRMVLLEGVASTGLSDLPTVGDHVPLEEDLIFGGLQAFHLSAAMTVRKVKALNELLAEVNVQLGLPVRALTAGASVAATVAVAGVERTYGLVYPIRRRQKPPTPPPRTETTAEAEDVPAVASIALQVEFGPLRLYEIGLSYEDGTARITVGATLDAGGIELSAAELGFAITLGEGDWSFRPTLSGLGLSFDRKPIRIGGAFLAKQADPPYDMLFAGMAVIEAQVVSVKVLGAYARAEGGYPSLFLYGVLAGKRGIGPPPFQVRGIAAGFGYNSSVRVPAPAETPYFPLVGELGGHTERPPLEVLDDLLDGAGGQAPWLTPALGQIWFALGVDFTVFQLVDAQVLAMVEFGEDFTAALLGLATASFPVRRGSGPTYARVQLAMQALYTSADGMLALAAELTPESFVLDPECRLRGGLAYRTWFSGAHEGDFVFSLGGYHRDFDAPDHYPVVPRLGYTWGISNCVTVRGEAYCALTPSAFMVGGRLEVAFHSGIVDAWLIARLDALIQWKPFHFRLGIGVRIGFSVDLWLFTVSGEVGVDLDLWGPPVGGIATVHLWCIDFDVSFGADRDNEPDQVLWSDVQEQLPAREELLRITPLTGILPEDEDVKARRARAGDDRWVVSAAGFSFSTFTAVPASTAEAGGTLVEGGKPLDVRPMGEIGLTSAHTLRIKLGDDNDFDLEANGWTLEAVTANVPEALWGKGDPDQEGTEAPPLVEDQVTGMKIVVPPPAEHGTARETDDVALGVDLLDPAPSLPITPGDEATGPLPRPGEPGTIGVIAAGIAESTVAARDALYAELGTFGVAPAAANDRLPGFATRAQALFTAEPMTL
;
A
#
# COMPACT_ATOMS: atom_id res chain seq x y z
N MET A 1 -21.92 84.51 12.65
CA MET A 1 -23.32 84.95 12.80
C MET A 1 -24.15 83.73 12.54
N ALA A 2 -25.18 83.45 13.35
CA ALA A 2 -26.03 82.29 13.10
C ALA A 2 -27.27 82.78 12.34
N LEU A 3 -27.51 82.28 11.14
CA LEU A 3 -28.71 82.59 10.37
C LEU A 3 -29.94 82.10 11.14
N SER A 4 -30.94 82.97 11.29
CA SER A 4 -32.24 82.57 11.79
C SER A 4 -33.02 81.79 10.73
N LEU A 5 -33.92 80.90 11.14
CA LEU A 5 -34.80 80.16 10.22
C LEU A 5 -35.56 81.11 9.28
N GLN A 6 -35.94 82.31 9.75
CA GLN A 6 -36.62 83.31 8.95
C GLN A 6 -35.72 83.88 7.84
N GLU A 7 -34.46 84.23 8.16
CA GLU A 7 -33.49 84.70 7.16
C GLU A 7 -33.15 83.63 6.14
N LEU A 8 -33.08 82.37 6.58
CA LEU A 8 -32.86 81.24 5.70
C LEU A 8 -34.08 81.03 4.79
N LEU A 9 -35.31 81.04 5.33
CA LEU A 9 -36.56 80.93 4.57
C LEU A 9 -36.75 82.07 3.55
N ASP A 10 -36.32 83.29 3.88
CA ASP A 10 -36.40 84.46 2.99
C ASP A 10 -35.45 84.34 1.78
N LEU A 11 -34.42 83.47 1.83
CA LEU A 11 -33.56 83.14 0.68
C LEU A 11 -34.26 82.22 -0.33
N PHE A 12 -35.36 81.56 0.04
CA PHE A 12 -36.12 80.67 -0.84
C PHE A 12 -37.31 81.40 -1.48
N PRO A 13 -37.42 81.45 -2.82
CA PRO A 13 -38.66 81.88 -3.48
C PRO A 13 -39.79 80.84 -3.29
N GLN A 14 -41.06 81.25 -3.51
CA GLN A 14 -42.26 80.45 -3.22
C GLN A 14 -42.19 79.02 -3.78
N ASP A 15 -42.80 78.06 -3.04
CA ASP A 15 -42.78 76.61 -3.29
C ASP A 15 -42.78 76.20 -4.78
N GLY A 16 -41.71 75.49 -5.20
CA GLY A 16 -41.66 74.74 -6.46
C GLY A 16 -40.92 75.39 -7.63
N GLU A 17 -40.21 76.51 -7.45
CA GLU A 17 -39.35 77.10 -8.49
C GLU A 17 -37.85 76.82 -8.28
N ASP A 18 -37.15 76.48 -9.37
CA ASP A 18 -35.69 76.33 -9.38
C ASP A 18 -35.01 77.68 -9.05
N PHE A 19 -34.12 77.70 -8.07
CA PHE A 19 -33.31 78.87 -7.76
C PHE A 19 -31.86 78.49 -7.41
N ARG A 20 -30.96 79.46 -7.49
CA ARG A 20 -29.55 79.29 -7.16
C ARG A 20 -29.26 79.88 -5.80
N LEU A 21 -28.72 79.06 -4.90
CA LEU A 21 -28.25 79.52 -3.60
C LEU A 21 -26.71 79.75 -3.68
N PRO A 22 -26.22 81.00 -3.48
CA PRO A 22 -24.79 81.30 -3.55
C PRO A 22 -24.02 80.58 -2.43
N LEU A 23 -22.89 79.97 -2.77
CA LEU A 23 -22.10 79.20 -1.80
C LEU A 23 -21.53 80.08 -0.67
N GLU A 24 -21.33 81.38 -0.90
CA GLU A 24 -20.84 82.32 0.13
C GLU A 24 -21.84 82.52 1.27
N GLU A 25 -23.14 82.52 0.98
CA GLU A 25 -24.20 82.69 1.99
C GLU A 25 -24.38 81.43 2.83
N LEU A 26 -24.28 80.25 2.21
CA LEU A 26 -24.28 78.97 2.93
C LEU A 26 -23.08 78.81 3.87
N ARG A 27 -21.91 79.36 3.52
CA ARG A 27 -20.70 79.30 4.35
C ARG A 27 -20.82 80.06 5.67
N GLU A 28 -21.74 81.02 5.77
CA GLU A 28 -21.95 81.77 7.00
C GLU A 28 -22.64 80.95 8.10
N ILE A 29 -23.28 79.84 7.74
CA ILE A 29 -23.90 78.91 8.69
C ILE A 29 -22.79 78.18 9.48
N PRO A 30 -22.80 78.21 10.83
CA PRO A 30 -21.79 77.57 11.66
C PRO A 30 -21.61 76.08 11.33
N GLY A 31 -20.37 75.66 11.04
CA GLY A 31 -20.02 74.28 10.67
C GLY A 31 -20.18 73.94 9.18
N VAL A 32 -21.01 74.70 8.45
CA VAL A 32 -21.25 74.48 7.01
C VAL A 32 -20.08 74.95 6.17
N GLY A 33 -19.46 76.08 6.52
CA GLY A 33 -18.33 76.62 5.76
C GLY A 33 -17.13 75.67 5.65
N GLU A 34 -16.80 74.95 6.71
CA GLU A 34 -15.73 73.95 6.71
C GLU A 34 -16.15 72.67 5.96
N LEU A 35 -17.38 72.19 6.16
CA LEU A 35 -17.93 71.03 5.45
C LEU A 35 -17.95 71.23 3.93
N LEU A 36 -18.43 72.39 3.47
CA LEU A 36 -18.44 72.80 2.06
C LEU A 36 -17.01 72.94 1.51
N ALA A 37 -16.06 73.48 2.27
CA ALA A 37 -14.68 73.65 1.82
C ALA A 37 -13.92 72.32 1.66
N THR A 38 -14.22 71.33 2.50
CA THR A 38 -13.54 70.02 2.50
C THR A 38 -14.06 69.10 1.40
N TRP A 39 -15.36 69.09 1.12
CA TRP A 39 -16.00 68.05 0.29
C TRP A 39 -16.67 68.54 -1.01
N LEU A 40 -16.99 69.82 -1.11
CA LEU A 40 -17.78 70.39 -2.21
C LEU A 40 -16.97 71.38 -3.07
N GLY A 41 -17.21 71.35 -4.38
CA GLY A 41 -16.56 72.24 -5.33
C GLY A 41 -17.06 73.69 -5.24
N SER A 42 -16.39 74.62 -5.92
CA SER A 42 -16.71 76.06 -5.89
C SER A 42 -17.90 76.48 -6.78
N ALA A 43 -18.92 75.62 -6.94
CA ALA A 43 -20.10 75.90 -7.77
C ALA A 43 -21.30 76.33 -6.91
N ASP A 44 -22.28 77.04 -7.47
CA ASP A 44 -23.52 77.41 -6.76
C ASP A 44 -24.51 76.24 -6.68
N LEU A 45 -25.27 76.12 -5.59
CA LEU A 45 -26.29 75.06 -5.42
C LEU A 45 -27.50 75.39 -6.29
N THR A 46 -27.84 74.48 -7.22
CA THR A 46 -29.09 74.59 -7.98
C THR A 46 -30.15 73.74 -7.29
N VAL A 47 -31.06 74.38 -6.58
CA VAL A 47 -32.14 73.73 -5.83
C VAL A 47 -33.30 73.46 -6.79
N ARG A 48 -33.81 72.23 -6.82
CA ARG A 48 -34.92 71.84 -7.71
C ARG A 48 -36.26 71.68 -7.00
N SER A 49 -36.24 71.51 -5.67
CA SER A 49 -37.46 71.52 -4.85
C SER A 49 -37.12 71.64 -3.36
N THR A 50 -37.88 72.46 -2.64
CA THR A 50 -37.85 72.55 -1.18
C THR A 50 -39.11 71.95 -0.59
N ILE A 51 -38.96 71.21 0.52
CA ILE A 51 -40.08 70.73 1.31
C ILE A 51 -39.86 71.25 2.74
N ALA A 52 -40.65 72.25 3.13
CA ALA A 52 -40.58 72.80 4.48
C ALA A 52 -41.58 72.09 5.39
N ASP A 53 -41.09 71.35 6.39
CA ASP A 53 -41.88 70.84 7.50
C ASP A 53 -41.45 71.54 8.81
N THR A 54 -42.40 71.81 9.70
CA THR A 54 -42.16 72.52 10.96
C THR A 54 -41.40 71.64 11.95
N GLY A 55 -40.08 71.64 11.85
CA GLY A 55 -39.16 70.93 12.75
C GLY A 55 -37.82 70.53 12.08
N SER A 56 -37.81 70.42 10.75
CA SER A 56 -36.61 70.14 9.95
C SER A 56 -36.84 70.70 8.55
N LEU A 57 -35.92 71.53 8.06
CA LEU A 57 -35.97 72.01 6.67
C LEU A 57 -35.11 71.07 5.81
N SER A 58 -35.72 70.39 4.83
CA SER A 58 -35.00 69.62 3.81
C SER A 58 -35.04 70.33 2.47
N VAL A 59 -33.87 70.46 1.86
CA VAL A 59 -33.64 71.13 0.58
C VAL A 59 -33.00 70.14 -0.36
N GLN A 60 -33.70 69.78 -1.44
CA GLN A 60 -33.16 68.90 -2.47
C GLN A 60 -32.62 69.72 -3.64
N GLY A 61 -31.35 69.52 -3.96
CA GLY A 61 -30.67 70.24 -5.02
C GLY A 61 -29.68 69.35 -5.77
N ILE A 62 -29.08 69.90 -6.83
CA ILE A 62 -28.03 69.23 -7.58
C ILE A 62 -26.74 70.03 -7.42
N PHE A 63 -25.65 69.35 -7.10
CA PHE A 63 -24.34 69.97 -6.87
C PHE A 63 -23.20 69.12 -7.44
N SER A 64 -22.03 69.74 -7.61
CA SER A 64 -20.81 69.06 -8.05
C SER A 64 -19.79 68.94 -6.91
N PHE A 65 -19.36 67.72 -6.62
CA PHE A 65 -18.45 67.41 -5.53
C PHE A 65 -16.97 67.56 -5.90
N THR A 66 -16.11 67.76 -4.91
CA THR A 66 -14.66 67.71 -5.13
C THR A 66 -14.20 66.27 -5.37
N VAL A 67 -14.98 65.27 -4.94
CA VAL A 67 -14.65 63.83 -5.07
C VAL A 67 -15.12 63.24 -6.40
N VAL A 68 -16.23 63.72 -6.98
CA VAL A 68 -16.84 63.21 -8.23
C VAL A 68 -17.07 64.34 -9.24
N GLU A 69 -16.66 64.14 -10.50
CA GLU A 69 -16.92 65.09 -11.59
C GLU A 69 -18.31 64.82 -12.20
N GLY A 70 -19.30 65.64 -11.85
CA GLY A 70 -20.64 65.59 -12.43
C GLY A 70 -21.71 66.19 -11.52
N PRO A 71 -22.88 66.59 -12.08
CA PRO A 71 -24.04 67.00 -11.29
C PRO A 71 -24.61 65.80 -10.52
N CYS A 72 -24.55 65.85 -9.19
CA CYS A 72 -25.09 64.81 -8.30
C CYS A 72 -26.26 65.40 -7.51
N PRO A 73 -27.43 64.73 -7.46
CA PRO A 73 -28.52 65.14 -6.58
C PRO A 73 -28.11 64.95 -5.12
N ILE A 74 -28.34 65.98 -4.31
CA ILE A 74 -28.07 66.02 -2.87
C ILE A 74 -29.35 66.43 -2.16
N GLU A 75 -29.67 65.73 -1.10
CA GLU A 75 -30.61 66.18 -0.09
C GLU A 75 -29.84 66.82 1.07
N MET A 76 -30.06 68.12 1.27
CA MET A 76 -29.45 68.89 2.35
C MET A 76 -30.51 69.15 3.40
N SER A 77 -30.31 68.61 4.60
CA SER A 77 -31.21 68.84 5.73
C SER A 77 -30.56 69.70 6.80
N PHE A 78 -31.39 70.49 7.46
CA PHE A 78 -31.00 71.39 8.53
C PHE A 78 -31.87 71.16 9.76
N THR A 79 -31.25 71.21 10.94
CA THR A 79 -31.99 71.23 12.21
C THR A 79 -32.15 72.66 12.73
N VAL A 80 -33.33 72.96 13.28
CA VAL A 80 -33.63 74.27 13.85
C VAL A 80 -33.82 74.09 15.35
N ASP A 81 -33.04 74.83 16.13
CA ASP A 81 -33.17 74.77 17.58
C ASP A 81 -34.38 75.58 18.10
N ALA A 82 -34.66 75.48 19.41
CA ALA A 82 -35.78 76.17 20.04
C ALA A 82 -35.66 77.71 20.03
N LEU A 83 -34.51 78.26 19.63
CA LEU A 83 -34.26 79.69 19.45
C LEU A 83 -34.37 80.12 17.97
N ASN A 84 -34.87 79.24 17.09
CA ASN A 84 -34.98 79.42 15.64
C ASN A 84 -33.62 79.62 14.95
N VAL A 85 -32.55 79.08 15.50
CA VAL A 85 -31.21 79.11 14.89
C VAL A 85 -30.97 77.83 14.11
N VAL A 86 -30.49 77.97 12.87
CA VAL A 86 -30.16 76.84 12.00
C VAL A 86 -28.81 76.24 12.39
N SER A 87 -28.78 74.93 12.67
CA SER A 87 -27.58 74.16 13.00
C SER A 87 -27.72 72.69 12.56
N GLY A 88 -26.68 71.86 12.72
CA GLY A 88 -26.76 70.43 12.42
C GLY A 88 -27.07 70.15 10.95
N VAL A 89 -26.15 70.50 10.06
CA VAL A 89 -26.34 70.32 8.61
C VAL A 89 -25.92 68.93 8.20
N SER A 90 -26.82 68.21 7.53
CA SER A 90 -26.54 66.90 6.96
C SER A 90 -26.71 66.96 5.44
N LEU A 91 -25.72 66.50 4.71
CA LEU A 91 -25.77 66.32 3.26
C LEU A 91 -25.83 64.85 2.95
N ASP A 92 -26.89 64.45 2.27
CA ASP A 92 -27.17 63.08 1.91
C ASP A 92 -27.22 62.94 0.39
N PHE A 93 -26.39 62.05 -0.16
CA PHE A 93 -26.28 61.84 -1.60
C PHE A 93 -25.61 60.51 -1.97
N THR A 94 -25.95 59.98 -3.14
CA THR A 94 -25.34 58.75 -3.68
C THR A 94 -24.29 59.09 -4.73
N LEU A 95 -23.09 58.54 -4.60
CA LEU A 95 -21.99 58.72 -5.55
C LEU A 95 -22.30 57.95 -6.85
N PRO A 96 -22.22 58.58 -8.04
CA PRO A 96 -22.44 57.90 -9.30
C PRO A 96 -21.28 56.93 -9.63
N ALA A 97 -21.62 55.72 -10.08
CA ALA A 97 -20.66 54.66 -10.38
C ALA A 97 -19.89 54.92 -11.71
N SER A 98 -20.44 55.73 -12.62
CA SER A 98 -19.83 56.10 -13.89
C SER A 98 -20.20 57.53 -14.34
N GLU A 99 -19.46 58.09 -15.31
CA GLU A 99 -19.73 59.43 -15.88
C GLU A 99 -21.04 59.48 -16.72
N GLU A 100 -21.65 58.34 -17.03
CA GLU A 100 -22.85 58.23 -17.87
C GLU A 100 -24.12 57.81 -17.10
N ASP A 101 -24.02 57.46 -15.82
CA ASP A 101 -25.17 57.03 -15.01
C ASP A 101 -26.00 58.22 -14.53
N SER A 102 -27.15 58.41 -15.17
CA SER A 102 -28.19 59.35 -14.75
C SER A 102 -29.38 58.68 -14.05
N GLY A 103 -29.20 57.45 -13.52
CA GLY A 103 -30.17 56.85 -12.59
C GLY A 103 -30.54 55.37 -12.79
N GLU A 104 -29.60 54.47 -13.10
CA GLU A 104 -29.82 53.04 -12.78
C GLU A 104 -29.46 52.79 -11.30
N GLU A 105 -30.34 52.11 -10.56
CA GLU A 105 -30.10 51.69 -9.17
C GLU A 105 -29.03 50.60 -9.13
N ASP A 106 -27.75 50.99 -9.14
CA ASP A 106 -26.67 50.10 -8.72
C ASP A 106 -26.82 49.89 -7.21
N SER A 107 -27.22 48.69 -6.81
CA SER A 107 -27.51 48.39 -5.40
C SER A 107 -26.30 48.64 -4.50
N PHE A 108 -25.06 48.55 -5.03
CA PHE A 108 -23.81 48.78 -4.29
C PHE A 108 -23.32 50.25 -4.36
N ALA A 109 -24.14 51.19 -4.84
CA ALA A 109 -23.72 52.57 -4.98
C ALA A 109 -23.42 53.20 -3.60
N PRO A 110 -22.23 53.81 -3.41
CA PRO A 110 -21.86 54.40 -2.13
C PRO A 110 -22.75 55.60 -1.81
N HIS A 111 -23.51 55.49 -0.74
CA HIS A 111 -24.33 56.57 -0.21
C HIS A 111 -23.52 57.31 0.85
N LEU A 112 -23.36 58.63 0.71
CA LEU A 112 -22.52 59.43 1.61
C LEU A 112 -23.39 60.41 2.38
N VAL A 113 -23.30 60.35 3.70
CA VAL A 113 -23.95 61.27 4.63
C VAL A 113 -22.87 62.11 5.32
N LEU A 114 -22.78 63.39 4.98
CA LEU A 114 -21.85 64.34 5.59
C LEU A 114 -22.59 65.17 6.63
N THR A 115 -22.23 65.07 7.91
CA THR A 115 -22.90 65.82 8.98
C THR A 115 -21.94 66.77 9.69
N ALA A 116 -22.34 68.03 9.82
CA ALA A 116 -21.66 69.06 10.61
C ALA A 116 -22.43 69.30 11.92
N MET A 117 -21.80 69.00 13.06
CA MET A 117 -22.38 69.16 14.39
C MET A 117 -22.04 70.52 15.02
N ALA A 118 -22.88 70.97 15.97
CA ALA A 118 -22.65 72.21 16.70
C ALA A 118 -21.27 72.22 17.39
N GLY A 119 -20.38 73.13 16.99
CA GLY A 119 -19.00 73.23 17.49
C GLY A 119 -17.89 72.94 16.47
N GLY A 120 -18.22 72.65 15.20
CA GLY A 120 -17.23 72.48 14.11
C GLY A 120 -16.68 71.06 13.96
N VAL A 121 -17.29 70.07 14.61
CA VAL A 121 -16.93 68.66 14.41
C VAL A 121 -17.62 68.16 13.14
N LEU A 122 -16.81 67.70 12.17
CA LEU A 122 -17.25 67.15 10.89
C LEU A 122 -17.17 65.62 10.93
N THR A 123 -18.27 64.93 10.62
CA THR A 123 -18.30 63.48 10.45
C THR A 123 -18.83 63.13 9.08
N ALA A 124 -18.15 62.22 8.37
CA ALA A 124 -18.64 61.63 7.13
C ALA A 124 -18.97 60.16 7.40
N ALA A 125 -20.18 59.74 7.07
CA ALA A 125 -20.59 58.35 7.05
C ALA A 125 -20.77 57.91 5.60
N LEU A 126 -20.18 56.79 5.22
CA LEU A 126 -20.42 56.14 3.93
C LEU A 126 -21.27 54.90 4.18
N VAL A 127 -22.50 54.91 3.72
CA VAL A 127 -23.44 53.79 3.81
C VAL A 127 -23.42 53.01 2.48
N LEU A 128 -23.14 51.72 2.55
CA LEU A 128 -23.26 50.77 1.44
C LEU A 128 -24.41 49.81 1.75
N LYS A 129 -25.48 49.86 0.96
CA LYS A 129 -26.56 48.86 1.02
C LYS A 129 -26.29 47.81 -0.06
N PHE A 130 -26.68 46.56 0.13
CA PHE A 130 -26.58 45.53 -0.91
C PHE A 130 -27.41 44.29 -0.56
N ALA A 131 -27.73 43.48 -1.58
CA ALA A 131 -28.32 42.17 -1.37
C ALA A 131 -27.23 41.12 -1.08
N GLY A 132 -27.37 40.38 0.03
CA GLY A 132 -26.53 39.22 0.33
C GLY A 132 -26.79 38.05 -0.61
N ALA A 133 -25.96 37.01 -0.52
CA ALA A 133 -26.08 35.80 -1.35
C ALA A 133 -27.37 35.01 -1.07
N ASP A 134 -27.96 35.23 0.10
CA ASP A 134 -29.27 34.72 0.57
C ASP A 134 -30.47 35.56 0.09
N GLY A 135 -30.22 36.73 -0.51
CA GLY A 135 -31.23 37.67 -0.98
C GLY A 135 -31.72 38.67 0.08
N GLU A 136 -31.17 38.66 1.30
CA GLU A 136 -31.49 39.66 2.33
C GLU A 136 -30.73 40.98 2.08
N GLN A 137 -31.36 42.11 2.39
CA GLN A 137 -30.71 43.43 2.30
C GLN A 137 -29.80 43.65 3.51
N LYS A 138 -28.50 43.87 3.26
CA LYS A 138 -27.47 44.17 4.27
C LYS A 138 -26.96 45.60 4.09
N GLU A 139 -26.53 46.22 5.18
CA GLU A 139 -26.07 47.62 5.22
C GLU A 139 -24.73 47.74 5.97
N MET A 140 -23.78 48.45 5.37
CA MET A 140 -22.47 48.75 5.95
C MET A 140 -22.26 50.27 6.05
N GLU A 141 -22.28 50.82 7.26
CA GLU A 141 -22.03 52.25 7.53
C GLU A 141 -20.59 52.50 8.02
N PHE A 142 -19.76 53.05 7.16
CA PHE A 142 -18.36 53.36 7.46
C PHE A 142 -18.21 54.78 7.99
N SER A 143 -17.45 54.96 9.07
CA SER A 143 -16.97 56.28 9.49
C SER A 143 -15.77 56.70 8.63
N ALA A 144 -15.90 57.74 7.81
CA ALA A 144 -14.93 58.14 6.79
C ALA A 144 -14.24 59.49 7.08
N THR A 145 -13.01 59.63 6.56
CA THR A 145 -12.18 60.85 6.60
C THR A 145 -11.52 61.08 5.24
N TYR A 146 -11.30 62.34 4.86
CA TYR A 146 -10.71 62.70 3.57
C TYR A 146 -9.50 63.60 3.73
N GLY A 147 -8.41 63.24 3.03
CA GLY A 147 -7.14 63.97 3.03
C GLY A 147 -6.33 63.68 1.77
N GLU A 148 -5.66 64.69 1.22
CA GLU A 148 -4.71 64.59 0.08
C GLU A 148 -5.23 63.86 -1.20
N GLY A 149 -6.54 63.82 -1.41
CA GLY A 149 -7.15 63.16 -2.58
C GLY A 149 -7.44 61.67 -2.40
N THR A 150 -7.41 61.19 -1.16
CA THR A 150 -7.77 59.83 -0.74
C THR A 150 -8.89 59.88 0.29
N LEU A 151 -9.89 59.02 0.12
CA LEU A 151 -10.98 58.81 1.06
C LEU A 151 -10.73 57.50 1.81
N SER A 152 -10.72 57.51 3.14
CA SER A 152 -10.57 56.29 3.95
C SER A 152 -11.59 56.23 5.07
N GLY A 153 -12.00 55.03 5.46
CA GLY A 153 -12.94 54.84 6.57
C GLY A 153 -12.96 53.41 7.10
N ILE A 154 -13.60 53.22 8.25
CA ILE A 154 -13.69 51.94 8.96
C ILE A 154 -15.16 51.64 9.28
N TRP A 155 -15.56 50.39 9.11
CA TRP A 155 -16.84 49.80 9.51
C TRP A 155 -16.59 48.67 10.51
N GLU A 156 -17.47 48.53 11.50
CA GLU A 156 -17.45 47.46 12.50
C GLU A 156 -18.88 46.92 12.71
N SER A 157 -19.04 45.61 12.94
CA SER A 157 -20.34 44.96 13.19
C SER A 157 -20.19 43.73 14.10
N GLU A 158 -21.20 43.50 14.96
CA GLU A 158 -21.30 42.32 15.83
C GLU A 158 -21.75 41.06 15.07
N ASP A 159 -22.66 41.20 14.10
CA ASP A 159 -23.22 40.06 13.34
C ASP A 159 -22.31 39.63 12.16
N GLY A 160 -21.44 40.54 11.70
CA GLY A 160 -20.48 40.32 10.61
C GLY A 160 -21.14 40.12 9.22
N VAL A 161 -20.31 40.18 8.17
CA VAL A 161 -20.75 39.97 6.78
C VAL A 161 -19.83 38.95 6.10
N SER A 162 -20.39 37.92 5.44
CA SER A 162 -19.58 36.91 4.76
C SER A 162 -18.93 37.46 3.48
N TRP A 163 -17.76 36.94 3.11
CA TRP A 163 -17.14 37.29 1.83
C TRP A 163 -18.03 36.92 0.63
N ASP A 164 -18.82 35.85 0.71
CA ASP A 164 -19.75 35.45 -0.36
C ASP A 164 -20.87 36.47 -0.56
N ASP A 165 -21.39 37.07 0.51
CA ASP A 165 -22.36 38.19 0.41
C ASP A 165 -21.76 39.39 -0.32
N ILE A 166 -20.50 39.72 -0.01
CA ILE A 166 -19.79 40.84 -0.63
C ILE A 166 -19.44 40.52 -2.09
N ALA A 167 -19.03 39.29 -2.39
CA ALA A 167 -18.74 38.84 -3.75
C ALA A 167 -19.99 38.88 -4.63
N HIS A 168 -21.13 38.43 -4.09
CA HIS A 168 -22.44 38.52 -4.74
C HIS A 168 -22.81 39.98 -5.04
N ALA A 169 -22.68 40.85 -4.04
CA ALA A 169 -23.01 42.26 -4.13
C ALA A 169 -22.11 43.06 -5.11
N LEU A 170 -20.85 42.65 -5.28
CA LEU A 170 -19.91 43.26 -6.22
C LEU A 170 -20.02 42.70 -7.65
N ASP A 171 -21.02 41.85 -7.93
CA ASP A 171 -21.21 41.11 -9.18
C ASP A 171 -19.89 40.44 -9.63
N SER A 172 -19.17 39.88 -8.65
CA SER A 172 -17.94 39.13 -8.86
C SER A 172 -18.28 37.66 -8.75
N PRO A 173 -17.73 36.77 -9.61
CA PRO A 173 -17.85 35.35 -9.31
C PRO A 173 -17.31 35.14 -7.90
N PRO A 174 -18.01 34.35 -7.04
CA PRO A 174 -17.45 33.96 -5.77
C PRO A 174 -16.07 33.41 -6.09
N ALA A 175 -15.06 33.89 -5.36
CA ALA A 175 -13.73 33.35 -5.56
C ALA A 175 -13.87 31.84 -5.40
N ASP A 176 -13.41 31.05 -6.38
CA ASP A 176 -13.41 29.57 -6.36
C ASP A 176 -12.40 29.09 -5.30
N LEU A 177 -12.54 29.62 -4.10
CA LEU A 177 -11.84 29.25 -2.90
C LEU A 177 -12.60 28.07 -2.30
N PRO A 178 -11.89 27.14 -1.65
CA PRO A 178 -12.53 26.22 -0.72
C PRO A 178 -13.48 27.02 0.20
N PRO A 179 -14.75 26.58 0.40
CA PRO A 179 -15.73 27.26 1.26
C PRO A 179 -15.19 27.62 2.66
N GLU A 180 -14.19 26.86 3.11
CA GLU A 180 -13.50 27.01 4.39
C GLU A 180 -12.56 28.23 4.45
N LEU A 181 -12.18 28.82 3.30
CA LEU A 181 -11.37 30.03 3.20
C LEU A 181 -12.20 31.33 3.12
N VAL A 182 -13.54 31.25 3.22
CA VAL A 182 -14.45 32.41 3.15
C VAL A 182 -14.70 32.96 4.57
N PRO A 183 -14.10 34.10 4.97
CA PRO A 183 -14.25 34.63 6.33
C PRO A 183 -15.57 35.40 6.51
N VAL A 184 -16.03 35.47 7.77
CA VAL A 184 -17.04 36.44 8.23
C VAL A 184 -16.32 37.70 8.71
N LEU A 185 -16.57 38.84 8.06
CA LEU A 185 -15.90 40.11 8.31
C LEU A 185 -16.64 40.89 9.40
N THR A 186 -15.96 41.19 10.51
CA THR A 186 -16.50 41.99 11.63
C THR A 186 -15.95 43.41 11.68
N SER A 187 -14.84 43.68 10.99
CA SER A 187 -14.26 45.02 10.83
C SER A 187 -13.65 45.18 9.43
N VAL A 188 -14.01 46.25 8.72
CA VAL A 188 -13.57 46.53 7.34
C VAL A 188 -13.08 47.97 7.24
N GLY A 189 -11.83 48.16 6.86
CA GLY A 189 -11.28 49.45 6.43
C GLY A 189 -11.31 49.58 4.90
N PHE A 190 -11.52 50.79 4.38
CA PHE A 190 -11.44 51.05 2.93
C PHE A 190 -10.60 52.28 2.61
N VAL A 191 -10.07 52.31 1.38
CA VAL A 191 -9.35 53.41 0.76
C VAL A 191 -9.80 53.57 -0.70
N TYR A 192 -10.20 54.78 -1.06
CA TYR A 192 -10.44 55.18 -2.45
C TYR A 192 -9.46 56.27 -2.88
N ALA A 193 -8.60 55.94 -3.84
CA ALA A 193 -7.56 56.85 -4.36
C ALA A 193 -8.00 57.47 -5.70
N LYS A 194 -8.47 58.72 -5.66
CA LYS A 194 -9.09 59.42 -6.81
C LYS A 194 -8.19 59.44 -8.06
N ARG A 195 -6.92 59.84 -7.92
CA ARG A 195 -5.97 59.95 -9.05
C ARG A 195 -5.67 58.61 -9.72
N LYS A 196 -5.76 57.51 -8.97
CA LYS A 196 -5.46 56.15 -9.45
C LYS A 196 -6.73 55.42 -9.92
N LYS A 197 -7.93 56.01 -9.75
CA LYS A 197 -9.26 55.39 -9.94
C LYS A 197 -9.34 54.00 -9.26
N ALA A 198 -8.66 53.84 -8.13
CA ALA A 198 -8.46 52.56 -7.46
C ALA A 198 -9.25 52.54 -6.17
N PHE A 199 -9.98 51.44 -5.96
CA PHE A 199 -10.69 51.16 -4.71
C PHE A 199 -10.06 49.93 -4.08
N VAL A 200 -9.77 50.02 -2.78
CA VAL A 200 -9.21 48.94 -1.99
C VAL A 200 -9.98 48.91 -0.67
N PHE A 201 -10.35 47.73 -0.21
CA PHE A 201 -10.76 47.55 1.17
C PHE A 201 -10.04 46.36 1.77
N ALA A 202 -9.81 46.41 3.06
CA ALA A 202 -9.18 45.35 3.80
C ALA A 202 -9.91 45.16 5.12
N ALA A 203 -9.99 43.90 5.53
CA ALA A 203 -10.66 43.47 6.74
C ALA A 203 -9.70 42.58 7.51
N LYS A 204 -9.77 42.58 8.84
CA LYS A 204 -8.92 41.72 9.67
C LYS A 204 -9.74 41.08 10.77
N THR A 205 -9.65 39.76 10.87
CA THR A 205 -10.18 38.96 11.98
C THR A 205 -9.01 38.51 12.89
N GLU A 206 -9.30 37.71 13.91
CA GLU A 206 -8.27 37.15 14.80
C GLU A 206 -7.25 36.27 14.04
N TYR A 207 -7.70 35.53 13.03
CA TYR A 207 -6.89 34.51 12.34
C TYR A 207 -6.60 34.82 10.86
N VAL A 208 -7.47 35.62 10.21
CA VAL A 208 -7.42 35.88 8.77
C VAL A 208 -7.52 37.37 8.47
N ALA A 209 -6.69 37.85 7.55
CA ALA A 209 -6.77 39.18 6.98
C ALA A 209 -7.23 39.09 5.50
N LEU A 210 -8.25 39.86 5.12
CA LEU A 210 -8.82 39.91 3.78
C LEU A 210 -8.51 41.26 3.14
N ALA A 211 -8.21 41.27 1.85
CA ALA A 211 -8.08 42.46 1.03
C ALA A 211 -8.79 42.27 -0.31
N PHE A 212 -9.57 43.25 -0.71
CA PHE A 212 -10.13 43.36 -2.04
C PHE A 212 -9.61 44.60 -2.71
N ALA A 213 -9.35 44.49 -4.02
CA ALA A 213 -9.01 45.64 -4.82
C ALA A 213 -9.67 45.63 -6.19
N SER A 214 -10.10 46.81 -6.62
CA SER A 214 -10.71 47.06 -7.92
C SER A 214 -9.95 48.17 -8.64
N LEU A 215 -9.23 47.80 -9.69
CA LEU A 215 -8.34 48.67 -10.45
C LEU A 215 -8.86 48.89 -11.89
N PRO A 216 -8.64 50.08 -12.47
CA PRO A 216 -9.00 50.33 -13.86
C PRO A 216 -8.08 49.53 -14.81
N GLN A 217 -8.67 48.86 -15.81
CA GLN A 217 -7.93 48.14 -16.83
C GLN A 217 -8.12 48.84 -18.18
N LYS A 218 -7.02 49.20 -18.84
CA LYS A 218 -7.07 49.64 -20.23
C LYS A 218 -7.24 48.41 -21.12
N ALA A 219 -8.32 48.33 -21.90
CA ALA A 219 -8.34 47.43 -23.04
C ALA A 219 -7.29 47.94 -24.04
N GLY A 220 -6.58 47.02 -24.73
CA GLY A 220 -5.54 47.37 -25.70
C GLY A 220 -5.98 48.29 -26.86
N THR A 221 -7.27 48.64 -26.91
CA THR A 221 -7.94 49.45 -27.93
C THR A 221 -8.27 50.89 -27.49
N GLY A 222 -7.89 51.32 -26.27
CA GLY A 222 -8.14 52.69 -25.79
C GLY A 222 -9.53 52.94 -25.21
N VAL A 223 -10.40 51.92 -25.16
CA VAL A 223 -11.67 51.90 -24.42
C VAL A 223 -11.42 51.34 -23.00
N ALA A 224 -12.18 51.78 -22.00
CA ALA A 224 -12.14 51.18 -20.67
C ALA A 224 -12.54 49.70 -20.74
N GLY A 225 -11.64 48.80 -20.32
CA GLY A 225 -11.92 47.37 -20.23
C GLY A 225 -12.56 46.99 -18.89
N PRO A 226 -13.01 45.73 -18.72
CA PRO A 226 -13.53 45.26 -17.44
C PRO A 226 -12.48 45.48 -16.34
N ARG A 227 -12.91 45.98 -15.19
CA ARG A 227 -12.01 46.32 -14.07
C ARG A 227 -11.26 45.06 -13.60
N LEU A 228 -9.99 45.25 -13.24
CA LEU A 228 -9.20 44.19 -12.62
C LEU A 228 -9.63 44.09 -11.16
N ARG A 229 -10.08 42.91 -10.75
CA ARG A 229 -10.49 42.60 -9.38
C ARG A 229 -9.50 41.62 -8.76
N MET A 230 -9.12 41.90 -7.52
CA MET A 230 -8.28 41.04 -6.68
C MET A 230 -9.03 40.75 -5.39
N VAL A 231 -9.02 39.49 -4.99
CA VAL A 231 -9.33 39.06 -3.63
C VAL A 231 -8.06 38.44 -3.08
N LEU A 232 -7.64 38.85 -1.90
CA LEU A 232 -6.49 38.33 -1.17
C LEU A 232 -6.97 37.97 0.24
N LEU A 233 -6.61 36.77 0.68
CA LEU A 233 -6.79 36.27 2.03
C LEU A 233 -5.40 35.90 2.54
N GLU A 234 -5.09 36.24 3.77
CA GLU A 234 -3.84 35.89 4.43
C GLU A 234 -4.16 35.30 5.80
N GLY A 235 -3.73 34.07 6.03
CA GLY A 235 -3.65 33.51 7.37
C GLY A 235 -2.38 33.99 8.04
N VAL A 236 -2.52 34.63 9.20
CA VAL A 236 -1.39 35.19 9.94
C VAL A 236 -0.85 34.13 10.89
N ALA A 237 0.30 33.55 10.54
CA ALA A 237 1.09 32.73 11.45
C ALA A 237 2.57 33.00 11.21
N SER A 238 3.27 33.45 12.25
CA SER A 238 4.72 33.63 12.24
C SER A 238 5.37 32.41 12.88
N THR A 239 5.96 31.54 12.07
CA THR A 239 6.75 30.39 12.53
C THR A 239 8.11 30.40 11.84
N GLY A 240 9.18 30.19 12.59
CA GLY A 240 10.56 30.14 12.08
C GLY A 240 11.08 28.72 11.85
N LEU A 241 12.23 28.58 11.20
CA LEU A 241 13.01 27.34 11.25
C LEU A 241 13.49 27.06 12.69
N SER A 242 13.67 28.11 13.49
CA SER A 242 13.97 28.00 14.93
C SER A 242 12.87 27.28 15.72
N ASP A 243 11.62 27.28 15.23
CA ASP A 243 10.50 26.58 15.86
C ASP A 243 10.44 25.09 15.48
N LEU A 244 11.22 24.64 14.49
CA LEU A 244 11.26 23.24 14.11
C LEU A 244 12.08 22.42 15.14
N PRO A 245 11.52 21.30 15.64
CA PRO A 245 12.27 20.40 16.52
C PRO A 245 13.54 19.91 15.80
N THR A 246 14.61 19.65 16.56
CA THR A 246 15.95 19.19 16.09
C THR A 246 16.75 20.15 15.21
N VAL A 247 16.13 21.04 14.44
CA VAL A 247 16.82 22.03 13.59
C VAL A 247 17.03 23.35 14.32
N GLY A 248 16.07 23.77 15.16
CA GLY A 248 16.05 25.10 15.75
C GLY A 248 17.28 25.45 16.61
N ASP A 249 17.86 24.49 17.34
CA ASP A 249 19.06 24.70 18.16
C ASP A 249 20.32 25.07 17.34
N HIS A 250 20.29 24.80 16.03
CA HIS A 250 21.39 25.08 15.09
C HIS A 250 21.16 26.32 14.22
N VAL A 251 19.98 26.95 14.31
CA VAL A 251 19.65 28.17 13.56
C VAL A 251 19.86 29.38 14.47
N PRO A 252 20.80 30.29 14.15
CA PRO A 252 20.95 31.54 14.89
C PRO A 252 19.66 32.37 14.78
N LEU A 253 19.13 32.87 15.90
CA LEU A 253 17.93 33.74 15.92
C LEU A 253 18.07 34.97 15.02
N GLU A 254 19.29 35.45 14.78
CA GLU A 254 19.58 36.60 13.92
C GLU A 254 19.50 36.27 12.41
N GLU A 255 19.54 34.99 12.05
CA GLU A 255 19.55 34.49 10.66
C GLU A 255 18.39 33.50 10.36
N ASP A 256 17.39 33.44 11.24
CA ASP A 256 16.25 32.51 11.13
C ASP A 256 15.40 32.73 9.88
N LEU A 257 14.89 31.64 9.29
CA LEU A 257 13.97 31.71 8.16
C LEU A 257 12.55 31.73 8.70
N ILE A 258 11.94 32.91 8.64
CA ILE A 258 10.63 33.19 9.18
C ILE A 258 9.60 33.03 8.07
N PHE A 259 8.65 32.14 8.29
CA PHE A 259 7.44 32.07 7.50
C PHE A 259 6.52 33.23 7.89
N GLY A 260 6.22 34.09 6.92
CA GLY A 260 5.48 35.34 7.11
C GLY A 260 3.95 35.21 6.95
N GLY A 261 3.44 34.03 6.57
CA GLY A 261 2.00 33.78 6.38
C GLY A 261 1.66 33.09 5.06
N LEU A 262 0.50 32.44 5.03
CA LEU A 262 -0.06 31.77 3.85
C LEU A 262 -1.14 32.66 3.23
N GLN A 263 -0.97 33.01 1.96
CA GLN A 263 -1.88 33.86 1.21
C GLN A 263 -2.66 33.03 0.19
N ALA A 264 -3.98 33.17 0.16
CA ALA A 264 -4.81 32.68 -0.94
C ALA A 264 -5.37 33.89 -1.69
N PHE A 265 -5.18 33.96 -3.01
CA PHE A 265 -5.70 35.08 -3.78
C PHE A 265 -6.28 34.65 -5.13
N HIS A 266 -7.24 35.44 -5.60
CA HIS A 266 -7.84 35.31 -6.91
C HIS A 266 -7.68 36.60 -7.71
N LEU A 267 -7.19 36.48 -8.94
CA LEU A 267 -7.05 37.60 -9.88
C LEU A 267 -7.98 37.43 -11.08
N SER A 268 -8.83 38.43 -11.36
CA SER A 268 -9.71 38.39 -12.54
C SER A 268 -8.93 38.51 -13.87
N ALA A 269 -7.71 39.06 -13.83
CA ALA A 269 -6.82 39.18 -14.98
C ALA A 269 -5.35 39.17 -14.53
N ALA A 270 -4.44 38.77 -15.43
CA ALA A 270 -3.01 38.74 -15.13
C ALA A 270 -2.45 40.13 -14.76
N MET A 271 -1.56 40.18 -13.79
CA MET A 271 -0.93 41.40 -13.28
C MET A 271 0.57 41.42 -13.56
N THR A 272 1.05 42.58 -14.00
CA THR A 272 2.50 42.83 -14.13
C THR A 272 3.10 43.26 -12.80
N VAL A 273 4.41 43.03 -12.60
CA VAL A 273 5.14 43.43 -11.39
C VAL A 273 4.87 44.88 -10.98
N ARG A 274 4.82 45.80 -11.96
CA ARG A 274 4.55 47.23 -11.72
C ARG A 274 3.15 47.48 -11.15
N LYS A 275 2.13 46.74 -11.62
CA LYS A 275 0.77 46.84 -11.10
C LYS A 275 0.66 46.23 -9.71
N VAL A 276 1.36 45.13 -9.44
CA VAL A 276 1.41 44.51 -8.10
C VAL A 276 2.03 45.47 -7.08
N LYS A 277 3.16 46.12 -7.40
CA LYS A 277 3.76 47.15 -6.53
C LYS A 277 2.80 48.30 -6.21
N ALA A 278 2.14 48.85 -7.23
CA ALA A 278 1.21 49.95 -7.06
C ALA A 278 -0.04 49.55 -6.23
N LEU A 279 -0.44 48.28 -6.29
CA LEU A 279 -1.54 47.75 -5.49
C LEU A 279 -1.12 47.53 -4.02
N ASN A 280 0.06 46.97 -3.77
CA ASN A 280 0.58 46.81 -2.41
C ASN A 280 0.79 48.17 -1.72
N GLU A 281 1.21 49.20 -2.44
CA GLU A 281 1.28 50.59 -1.92
C GLU A 281 -0.10 51.10 -1.45
N LEU A 282 -1.15 50.78 -2.19
CA LEU A 282 -2.52 51.18 -1.83
C LEU A 282 -3.07 50.37 -0.65
N LEU A 283 -2.76 49.08 -0.59
CA LEU A 283 -3.16 48.21 0.54
C LEU A 283 -2.53 48.69 1.85
N ALA A 284 -1.27 49.15 1.81
CA ALA A 284 -0.58 49.69 2.98
C ALA A 284 -1.26 50.95 3.57
N GLU A 285 -2.02 51.71 2.76
CA GLU A 285 -2.78 52.87 3.23
C GLU A 285 -4.03 52.49 4.06
N VAL A 286 -4.54 51.25 3.95
CA VAL A 286 -5.71 50.75 4.69
C VAL A 286 -5.35 50.26 6.11
N ASN A 287 -4.10 50.47 6.56
CA ASN A 287 -3.57 50.03 7.85
C ASN A 287 -3.65 48.51 8.09
N VAL A 288 -3.75 47.73 7.01
CA VAL A 288 -3.58 46.28 7.02
C VAL A 288 -2.33 45.97 6.21
N GLN A 289 -1.32 45.37 6.84
CA GLN A 289 -0.05 44.98 6.19
C GLN A 289 -0.25 43.75 5.29
N LEU A 290 -1.17 43.85 4.32
CA LEU A 290 -1.49 42.86 3.30
C LEU A 290 -0.85 43.26 1.97
N GLY A 291 -0.27 42.30 1.25
CA GLY A 291 0.25 42.57 -0.08
C GLY A 291 0.51 41.29 -0.86
N LEU A 292 0.29 41.35 -2.17
CA LEU A 292 0.60 40.26 -3.08
C LEU A 292 2.12 40.09 -3.26
N PRO A 293 2.62 38.88 -3.56
CA PRO A 293 4.03 38.67 -3.88
C PRO A 293 4.47 39.53 -5.06
N VAL A 294 5.56 40.28 -4.91
CA VAL A 294 6.03 41.26 -5.90
C VAL A 294 6.67 40.58 -7.12
N ARG A 295 5.83 39.99 -7.97
CA ARG A 295 6.18 39.28 -9.21
C ARG A 295 5.07 39.43 -10.25
N ALA A 296 5.24 38.86 -11.44
CA ALA A 296 4.15 38.73 -12.40
C ALA A 296 3.21 37.61 -11.92
N LEU A 297 1.90 37.87 -11.96
CA LEU A 297 0.86 36.96 -11.47
C LEU A 297 -0.14 36.66 -12.59
N THR A 298 -0.57 35.41 -12.68
CA THR A 298 -1.56 34.94 -13.67
C THR A 298 -2.99 35.16 -13.17
N ALA A 299 -3.96 35.15 -14.08
CA ALA A 299 -5.38 35.15 -13.69
C ALA A 299 -5.77 33.80 -13.06
N GLY A 300 -6.81 33.81 -12.22
CA GLY A 300 -7.32 32.64 -11.49
C GLY A 300 -6.90 32.59 -10.02
N ALA A 301 -7.26 31.49 -9.34
CA ALA A 301 -6.93 31.24 -7.93
C ALA A 301 -5.48 30.78 -7.77
N SER A 302 -4.81 31.24 -6.72
CA SER A 302 -3.44 30.85 -6.38
C SER A 302 -3.23 30.87 -4.87
N VAL A 303 -2.39 29.96 -4.38
CA VAL A 303 -1.85 29.99 -3.01
C VAL A 303 -0.44 30.56 -3.09
N ALA A 304 -0.06 31.37 -2.11
CA ALA A 304 1.27 31.91 -1.99
C ALA A 304 1.78 31.86 -0.56
N ALA A 305 3.09 31.76 -0.43
CA ALA A 305 3.79 31.77 0.84
C ALA A 305 4.87 32.84 0.78
N THR A 306 4.91 33.68 1.80
CA THR A 306 5.96 34.68 1.96
C THR A 306 6.97 34.17 2.97
N VAL A 307 8.21 34.02 2.55
CA VAL A 307 9.30 33.55 3.42
C VAL A 307 10.36 34.64 3.51
N ALA A 308 10.73 35.02 4.73
CA ALA A 308 11.80 35.98 5.00
C ALA A 308 12.98 35.28 5.66
N VAL A 309 14.20 35.69 5.34
CA VAL A 309 15.40 35.28 6.09
C VAL A 309 15.78 36.46 6.98
N ALA A 310 15.78 36.28 8.30
CA ALA A 310 16.23 37.29 9.24
C ALA A 310 17.71 37.65 8.94
N GLY A 311 18.07 38.93 9.07
CA GLY A 311 19.44 39.40 8.79
C GLY A 311 19.79 39.66 7.32
N VAL A 312 19.08 39.07 6.36
CA VAL A 312 19.22 39.35 4.92
C VAL A 312 17.84 39.78 4.42
N GLU A 313 17.58 41.07 4.19
CA GLU A 313 16.28 41.62 3.71
C GLU A 313 15.83 41.03 2.34
N ARG A 314 15.54 39.74 2.29
CA ARG A 314 15.13 38.96 1.12
C ARG A 314 13.85 38.24 1.47
N THR A 315 12.83 38.56 0.70
CA THR A 315 11.50 37.97 0.79
C THR A 315 11.27 37.11 -0.45
N TYR A 316 10.97 35.84 -0.23
CA TYR A 316 10.62 34.90 -1.28
C TYR A 316 9.11 34.76 -1.37
N GLY A 317 8.55 34.96 -2.57
CA GLY A 317 7.14 34.82 -2.87
C GLY A 317 6.87 33.56 -3.69
N LEU A 318 6.64 32.45 -2.99
CA LEU A 318 6.19 31.19 -3.60
C LEU A 318 4.75 31.39 -4.06
N VAL A 319 4.40 30.99 -5.28
CA VAL A 319 3.02 31.10 -5.78
C VAL A 319 2.70 29.83 -6.56
N TYR A 320 1.65 29.16 -6.14
CA TYR A 320 1.12 27.94 -6.71
C TYR A 320 -0.28 28.17 -7.31
N PRO A 321 -0.48 28.00 -8.63
CA PRO A 321 -1.78 28.20 -9.26
C PRO A 321 -2.70 26.98 -9.03
N ILE A 322 -3.88 27.19 -8.45
CA ILE A 322 -4.89 26.15 -8.26
C ILE A 322 -5.62 25.96 -9.61
N ARG A 323 -5.39 24.84 -10.31
CA ARG A 323 -6.08 24.54 -11.58
C ARG A 323 -7.18 23.50 -11.38
N ARG A 324 -8.45 23.85 -11.64
CA ARG A 324 -9.51 22.85 -11.88
C ARG A 324 -9.29 22.20 -13.25
N ARG A 325 -9.34 20.87 -13.33
CA ARG A 325 -9.44 20.13 -14.61
C ARG A 325 -10.70 20.60 -15.36
N GLN A 326 -10.55 21.51 -16.32
CA GLN A 326 -11.49 21.62 -17.45
C GLN A 326 -10.99 20.69 -18.55
N LYS A 327 -11.84 19.75 -18.98
CA LYS A 327 -11.57 18.88 -20.14
C LYS A 327 -11.29 19.77 -21.37
N PRO A 328 -10.10 19.70 -21.99
CA PRO A 328 -9.81 20.54 -23.14
C PRO A 328 -10.64 20.10 -24.35
N PRO A 329 -11.05 21.01 -25.24
CA PRO A 329 -11.48 20.64 -26.58
C PRO A 329 -10.28 20.05 -27.35
N THR A 330 -10.47 18.88 -27.94
CA THR A 330 -9.48 18.09 -28.67
C THR A 330 -8.75 18.90 -29.75
N PRO A 331 -7.41 19.02 -29.73
CA PRO A 331 -6.62 19.45 -30.88
C PRO A 331 -6.22 18.25 -31.77
N PRO A 332 -6.00 18.45 -33.08
CA PRO A 332 -5.64 17.37 -34.01
C PRO A 332 -4.20 16.87 -33.75
N PRO A 333 -3.86 15.64 -34.18
CA PRO A 333 -2.61 15.01 -33.79
C PRO A 333 -1.44 15.67 -34.53
N ARG A 334 -0.39 15.98 -33.78
CA ARG A 334 0.95 16.10 -34.35
C ARG A 334 1.96 15.40 -33.46
N THR A 335 2.61 14.45 -34.08
CA THR A 335 3.67 13.57 -33.58
C THR A 335 4.83 14.39 -33.04
N GLU A 336 5.21 14.17 -31.77
CA GLU A 336 6.59 14.16 -31.31
C GLU A 336 6.64 13.52 -29.91
N THR A 337 7.56 12.57 -29.78
CA THR A 337 7.79 11.69 -28.63
C THR A 337 8.14 12.50 -27.38
N THR A 338 7.41 12.30 -26.28
CA THR A 338 7.86 12.68 -24.93
C THR A 338 7.25 11.69 -23.94
N ALA A 339 8.08 11.24 -22.99
CA ALA A 339 7.71 10.31 -21.93
C ALA A 339 6.42 10.73 -21.22
N GLU A 340 5.57 9.75 -20.93
CA GLU A 340 4.40 9.93 -20.07
C GLU A 340 4.86 10.50 -18.72
N ALA A 341 4.48 11.74 -18.45
CA ALA A 341 4.53 12.30 -17.12
C ALA A 341 3.32 11.75 -16.37
N GLU A 342 3.55 10.81 -15.46
CA GLU A 342 2.65 10.55 -14.34
C GLU A 342 2.37 11.87 -13.61
N ASP A 343 1.14 12.03 -13.10
CA ASP A 343 0.64 13.21 -12.39
C ASP A 343 1.47 13.45 -11.11
N VAL A 344 2.66 14.05 -11.23
CA VAL A 344 3.39 14.64 -10.11
C VAL A 344 2.62 15.91 -9.72
N PRO A 345 2.10 16.06 -8.48
CA PRO A 345 1.45 17.29 -8.08
C PRO A 345 2.45 18.42 -8.30
N ALA A 346 2.06 19.42 -9.10
CA ALA A 346 2.95 20.52 -9.39
C ALA A 346 3.37 21.16 -8.06
N VAL A 347 4.66 21.40 -7.85
CA VAL A 347 5.21 22.10 -6.67
C VAL A 347 5.78 23.42 -7.15
N ALA A 348 5.51 24.52 -6.44
CA ALA A 348 6.24 25.77 -6.66
C ALA A 348 7.49 25.74 -5.79
N SER A 349 8.69 25.71 -6.38
CA SER A 349 9.94 25.68 -5.62
C SER A 349 10.91 26.81 -5.98
N ILE A 350 11.72 27.20 -5.01
CA ILE A 350 12.78 28.21 -5.13
C ILE A 350 14.06 27.65 -4.53
N ALA A 351 15.15 27.68 -5.30
CA ALA A 351 16.47 27.31 -4.81
C ALA A 351 16.96 28.32 -3.74
N LEU A 352 17.39 27.80 -2.61
CA LEU A 352 18.14 28.52 -1.58
C LEU A 352 19.63 28.19 -1.68
N GLN A 353 20.47 29.09 -1.18
CA GLN A 353 21.90 28.83 -0.97
C GLN A 353 22.31 29.51 0.33
N VAL A 354 21.77 29.01 1.44
CA VAL A 354 22.05 29.55 2.78
C VAL A 354 22.77 28.48 3.59
N GLU A 355 23.89 28.84 4.20
CA GLU A 355 24.74 27.94 4.99
C GLU A 355 24.91 28.50 6.40
N PHE A 356 24.47 27.74 7.41
CA PHE A 356 24.56 28.03 8.83
C PHE A 356 25.51 27.02 9.49
N GLY A 357 26.82 27.29 9.42
CA GLY A 357 27.82 26.36 9.94
C GLY A 357 27.74 24.99 9.25
N PRO A 358 27.43 23.89 9.97
CA PRO A 358 27.24 22.56 9.37
C PRO A 358 25.90 22.41 8.63
N LEU A 359 24.91 23.28 8.87
CA LEU A 359 23.57 23.19 8.27
C LEU A 359 23.54 23.96 6.94
N ARG A 360 23.01 23.36 5.88
CA ARG A 360 22.83 23.95 4.56
C ARG A 360 21.38 23.83 4.12
N LEU A 361 20.80 24.95 3.71
CA LEU A 361 19.47 25.03 3.12
C LEU A 361 19.59 25.30 1.62
N TYR A 362 18.96 24.44 0.82
CA TYR A 362 19.13 24.45 -0.64
C TYR A 362 17.83 24.68 -1.43
N GLU A 363 16.65 24.54 -0.81
CA GLU A 363 15.37 24.73 -1.48
C GLU A 363 14.25 25.09 -0.49
N ILE A 364 13.25 25.85 -0.96
CA ILE A 364 11.93 25.94 -0.32
C ILE A 364 10.88 25.56 -1.37
N GLY A 365 9.98 24.65 -1.01
CA GLY A 365 8.83 24.24 -1.80
C GLY A 365 7.51 24.69 -1.17
N LEU A 366 6.51 24.94 -2.01
CA LEU A 366 5.10 25.09 -1.64
C LEU A 366 4.26 24.16 -2.52
N SER A 367 3.46 23.32 -1.88
CA SER A 367 2.46 22.47 -2.53
C SER A 367 1.10 22.59 -1.83
N TYR A 368 0.03 22.21 -2.54
CA TYR A 368 -1.33 22.19 -2.03
C TYR A 368 -2.09 20.99 -2.59
N GLU A 369 -2.60 20.15 -1.70
CA GLU A 369 -3.33 18.91 -2.02
C GLU A 369 -4.34 18.60 -0.91
N ASP A 370 -5.55 18.16 -1.28
CA ASP A 370 -6.62 17.72 -0.36
C ASP A 370 -6.85 18.61 0.88
N GLY A 371 -6.92 19.93 0.68
CA GLY A 371 -7.15 20.88 1.77
C GLY A 371 -5.95 21.14 2.68
N THR A 372 -4.76 20.61 2.34
CA THR A 372 -3.52 20.82 3.10
C THR A 372 -2.48 21.52 2.25
N ALA A 373 -2.03 22.70 2.70
CA ALA A 373 -0.86 23.36 2.13
C ALA A 373 0.41 22.88 2.84
N ARG A 374 1.43 22.43 2.09
CA ARG A 374 2.72 22.05 2.66
C ARG A 374 3.81 23.02 2.21
N ILE A 375 4.54 23.55 3.17
CA ILE A 375 5.75 24.34 2.94
C ILE A 375 6.92 23.49 3.38
N THR A 376 7.78 23.13 2.43
CA THR A 376 8.94 22.27 2.67
C THR A 376 10.22 23.04 2.51
N VAL A 377 11.24 22.67 3.27
CA VAL A 377 12.59 23.22 3.24
C VAL A 377 13.56 22.08 3.01
N GLY A 378 14.28 22.13 1.89
CA GLY A 378 15.39 21.23 1.61
C GLY A 378 16.59 21.60 2.50
N ALA A 379 16.92 20.72 3.44
CA ALA A 379 18.01 20.92 4.40
C ALA A 379 18.97 19.73 4.44
N THR A 380 20.27 20.00 4.57
CA THR A 380 21.31 19.02 4.90
C THR A 380 22.20 19.51 6.04
N LEU A 381 22.68 18.61 6.90
CA LEU A 381 23.58 18.89 8.01
C LEU A 381 24.86 18.05 7.84
N ASP A 382 26.01 18.68 7.61
CA ASP A 382 27.32 18.01 7.54
C ASP A 382 28.05 18.10 8.88
N ALA A 383 28.17 16.98 9.57
CA ALA A 383 28.93 16.84 10.80
C ALA A 383 30.11 15.86 10.62
N GLY A 384 31.28 16.40 10.30
CA GLY A 384 32.52 15.62 10.26
C GLY A 384 32.66 14.68 9.05
N GLY A 385 31.93 14.95 7.97
CA GLY A 385 31.86 14.09 6.77
C GLY A 385 30.70 13.10 6.78
N ILE A 386 29.83 13.14 7.79
CA ILE A 386 28.51 12.52 7.79
C ILE A 386 27.53 13.62 7.40
N GLU A 387 26.85 13.45 6.27
CA GLU A 387 25.80 14.34 5.79
C GLU A 387 24.45 13.72 6.15
N LEU A 388 23.66 14.44 6.96
CA LEU A 388 22.27 14.12 7.26
C LEU A 388 21.37 14.94 6.33
N SER A 389 20.36 14.34 5.73
CA SER A 389 19.37 15.03 4.91
C SER A 389 17.97 14.84 5.48
N ALA A 390 17.08 15.80 5.25
CA ALA A 390 15.68 15.71 5.70
C ALA A 390 14.73 15.74 4.50
N ALA A 391 13.73 14.85 4.52
CA ALA A 391 12.66 14.78 3.52
C ALA A 391 11.38 15.43 4.08
N GLU A 392 10.76 16.29 3.28
CA GLU A 392 9.56 17.08 3.65
C GLU A 392 9.65 17.81 5.00
N LEU A 393 10.85 18.24 5.39
CA LEU A 393 11.06 19.09 6.55
C LEU A 393 10.32 20.41 6.35
N GLY A 394 9.43 20.80 7.26
CA GLY A 394 8.74 22.08 7.16
C GLY A 394 7.43 22.09 7.93
N PHE A 395 6.39 22.66 7.33
CA PHE A 395 5.08 22.80 7.96
C PHE A 395 3.96 22.35 7.03
N ALA A 396 3.04 21.56 7.56
CA ALA A 396 1.73 21.32 6.98
C ALA A 396 0.70 22.24 7.65
N ILE A 397 -0.12 22.86 6.81
CA ILE A 397 -1.21 23.74 7.19
C ILE A 397 -2.48 23.07 6.69
N THR A 398 -3.19 22.41 7.59
CA THR A 398 -4.49 21.80 7.28
C THR A 398 -5.57 22.88 7.35
N LEU A 399 -6.37 22.98 6.29
CA LEU A 399 -7.49 23.90 6.16
C LEU A 399 -8.79 23.08 6.32
N GLY A 400 -9.36 22.99 7.53
CA GLY A 400 -10.59 22.21 7.79
C GLY A 400 -11.40 22.70 8.99
N GLU A 401 -12.74 22.66 8.90
CA GLU A 401 -13.71 23.01 9.97
C GLU A 401 -13.50 24.36 10.69
N GLY A 402 -12.89 25.34 10.02
CA GLY A 402 -12.61 26.66 10.61
C GLY A 402 -11.41 26.70 11.56
N ASP A 403 -10.63 25.61 11.65
CA ASP A 403 -9.39 25.53 12.43
C ASP A 403 -8.17 25.55 11.49
N TRP A 404 -7.20 26.41 11.80
CA TRP A 404 -5.92 26.50 11.08
C TRP A 404 -4.86 25.78 11.91
N SER A 405 -4.66 24.49 11.65
CA SER A 405 -3.66 23.72 12.40
C SER A 405 -2.31 23.76 11.68
N PHE A 406 -1.33 24.39 12.31
CA PHE A 406 0.07 24.37 11.89
C PHE A 406 0.76 23.17 12.54
N ARG A 407 1.26 22.25 11.72
CA ARG A 407 1.99 21.07 12.21
C ARG A 407 3.37 21.01 11.57
N PRO A 408 4.45 20.90 12.36
CA PRO A 408 5.76 20.62 11.79
C PRO A 408 5.72 19.25 11.10
N THR A 409 6.28 19.17 9.90
CA THR A 409 6.41 17.94 9.13
C THR A 409 7.87 17.55 8.99
N LEU A 410 8.11 16.25 9.08
CA LEU A 410 9.36 15.61 8.71
C LEU A 410 8.99 14.20 8.25
N SER A 411 8.98 14.00 6.94
CA SER A 411 8.58 12.72 6.37
C SER A 411 9.77 11.78 6.20
N GLY A 412 11.01 12.21 6.45
CA GLY A 412 12.12 11.27 6.57
C GLY A 412 13.48 11.88 6.82
N LEU A 413 14.44 11.02 7.13
CA LEU A 413 15.82 11.36 7.39
C LEU A 413 16.73 10.47 6.54
N GLY A 414 17.67 11.08 5.84
CA GLY A 414 18.77 10.44 5.17
C GLY A 414 20.07 10.60 5.95
N LEU A 415 20.97 9.63 5.80
CA LEU A 415 22.34 9.67 6.29
C LEU A 415 23.26 9.22 5.17
N SER A 416 24.33 9.97 4.93
CA SER A 416 25.38 9.57 4.00
C SER A 416 26.77 9.89 4.54
N PHE A 417 27.74 9.07 4.17
CA PHE A 417 29.15 9.21 4.49
C PHE A 417 29.94 8.64 3.32
N ASP A 418 30.61 9.48 2.52
CA ASP A 418 31.47 9.03 1.41
C ASP A 418 32.94 9.39 1.69
N ARG A 419 33.66 8.49 2.35
CA ARG A 419 35.12 8.59 2.51
C ARG A 419 35.79 7.24 2.35
N LYS A 420 36.56 7.08 1.26
CA LYS A 420 37.38 5.87 1.03
C LYS A 420 38.14 5.47 2.31
N PRO A 421 38.11 4.18 2.72
CA PRO A 421 37.60 3.02 2.00
C PRO A 421 36.11 2.68 2.26
N ILE A 422 35.37 3.47 3.03
CA ILE A 422 34.01 3.16 3.50
C ILE A 422 33.01 4.16 2.92
N ARG A 423 31.87 3.65 2.46
CA ARG A 423 30.70 4.45 2.12
C ARG A 423 29.52 3.96 2.95
N ILE A 424 28.79 4.87 3.54
CA ILE A 424 27.53 4.58 4.24
C ILE A 424 26.47 5.45 3.59
N GLY A 425 25.33 4.86 3.28
CA GLY A 425 24.13 5.58 2.85
C GLY A 425 22.94 4.96 3.53
N GLY A 426 21.93 5.73 3.88
CA GLY A 426 20.68 5.21 4.41
C GLY A 426 19.61 6.28 4.42
N ALA A 427 18.37 5.85 4.42
CA ALA A 427 17.22 6.72 4.51
C ALA A 427 16.11 6.02 5.28
N PHE A 428 15.32 6.78 6.02
CA PHE A 428 14.14 6.31 6.72
C PHE A 428 13.03 7.33 6.51
N LEU A 429 11.87 6.87 6.06
CA LEU A 429 10.74 7.70 5.63
C LEU A 429 9.46 7.25 6.34
N ALA A 430 8.70 8.22 6.84
CA ALA A 430 7.29 8.07 7.10
C ALA A 430 6.55 8.15 5.76
N LYS A 431 5.98 7.03 5.31
CA LYS A 431 5.12 7.01 4.13
C LYS A 431 3.72 7.46 4.53
N GLN A 432 2.98 7.99 3.57
CA GLN A 432 1.56 8.25 3.75
C GLN A 432 0.86 6.92 4.08
N ALA A 433 0.08 6.93 5.15
CA ALA A 433 -0.59 5.75 5.65
C ALA A 433 -1.92 5.60 4.93
N ASP A 434 -1.91 4.80 3.86
CA ASP A 434 -3.11 4.36 3.16
C ASP A 434 -3.52 2.96 3.66
N PRO A 435 -4.82 2.60 3.59
CA PRO A 435 -5.27 1.24 3.92
C PRO A 435 -4.40 0.16 3.26
N PRO A 436 -3.90 -0.85 4.00
CA PRO A 436 -4.32 -1.27 5.34
C PRO A 436 -3.43 -0.72 6.50
N TYR A 437 -2.77 0.42 6.33
CA TYR A 437 -1.85 0.99 7.32
C TYR A 437 -2.42 2.25 8.00
N ASP A 438 -2.37 2.30 9.34
CA ASP A 438 -2.58 3.54 10.12
C ASP A 438 -1.32 4.41 10.18
N MET A 439 -0.16 3.76 10.05
CA MET A 439 1.17 4.35 10.16
C MET A 439 2.15 3.44 9.44
N LEU A 440 3.01 4.00 8.59
CA LEU A 440 4.02 3.25 7.85
C LEU A 440 5.33 4.02 7.85
N PHE A 441 6.38 3.38 8.35
CA PHE A 441 7.74 3.83 8.19
C PHE A 441 8.54 2.79 7.42
N ALA A 442 9.25 3.24 6.40
CA ALA A 442 10.05 2.40 5.53
C ALA A 442 11.46 2.99 5.42
N GLY A 443 12.48 2.16 5.41
CA GLY A 443 13.83 2.65 5.31
C GLY A 443 14.83 1.60 4.95
N MET A 444 16.05 2.06 4.71
CA MET A 444 17.15 1.20 4.39
C MET A 444 18.51 1.82 4.62
N ALA A 445 19.52 0.98 4.66
CA ALA A 445 20.91 1.34 4.85
C ALA A 445 21.82 0.48 3.96
N VAL A 446 22.88 1.09 3.45
CA VAL A 446 23.95 0.47 2.67
C VAL A 446 25.28 0.85 3.29
N ILE A 447 26.12 -0.13 3.57
CA ILE A 447 27.49 0.05 4.04
C ILE A 447 28.40 -0.64 3.03
N GLU A 448 29.12 0.13 2.22
CA GLU A 448 30.11 -0.39 1.28
C GLU A 448 31.53 -0.21 1.82
N ALA A 449 32.29 -1.29 1.79
CA ALA A 449 33.73 -1.30 2.01
C ALA A 449 34.46 -1.81 0.75
N GLN A 450 35.80 -1.89 0.82
CA GLN A 450 36.60 -2.32 -0.35
C GLN A 450 36.26 -3.72 -0.87
N VAL A 451 35.86 -4.65 0.01
CA VAL A 451 35.65 -6.07 -0.32
C VAL A 451 34.22 -6.54 -0.12
N VAL A 452 33.44 -5.84 0.69
CA VAL A 452 32.11 -6.24 1.17
C VAL A 452 31.17 -5.04 1.05
N SER A 453 29.92 -5.30 0.71
CA SER A 453 28.79 -4.38 0.78
C SER A 453 27.69 -5.04 1.61
N VAL A 454 27.10 -4.29 2.54
CA VAL A 454 25.94 -4.69 3.33
C VAL A 454 24.79 -3.78 2.93
N LYS A 455 23.69 -4.34 2.46
CA LYS A 455 22.42 -3.63 2.29
C LYS A 455 21.41 -4.14 3.32
N VAL A 456 20.61 -3.27 3.89
CA VAL A 456 19.52 -3.62 4.82
C VAL A 456 18.31 -2.79 4.44
N LEU A 457 17.18 -3.43 4.24
CA LEU A 457 15.88 -2.79 3.98
C LEU A 457 14.88 -3.26 5.03
N GLY A 458 13.92 -2.42 5.38
CA GLY A 458 12.90 -2.78 6.35
C GLY A 458 11.82 -1.74 6.49
N ALA A 459 10.72 -2.15 7.11
CA ALA A 459 9.62 -1.27 7.45
C ALA A 459 9.06 -1.61 8.83
N TYR A 460 8.51 -0.60 9.48
CA TYR A 460 7.67 -0.72 10.66
C TYR A 460 6.35 -0.03 10.36
N ALA A 461 5.26 -0.73 10.61
CA ALA A 461 3.92 -0.22 10.40
C ALA A 461 3.03 -0.51 11.60
N ARG A 462 1.98 0.29 11.76
CA ARG A 462 0.81 -0.07 12.54
C ARG A 462 -0.32 -0.33 11.55
N ALA A 463 -0.80 -1.56 11.51
CA ALA A 463 -1.87 -1.97 10.61
C ALA A 463 -3.23 -1.52 11.14
N GLU A 464 -4.22 -1.43 10.24
CA GLU A 464 -5.63 -1.24 10.60
C GLU A 464 -6.05 -2.30 11.64
N GLY A 465 -6.56 -1.85 12.78
CA GLY A 465 -6.79 -2.71 13.96
C GLY A 465 -5.74 -2.53 15.08
N GLY A 466 -4.72 -1.69 14.86
CA GLY A 466 -3.85 -1.15 15.90
C GLY A 466 -2.65 -2.02 16.29
N TYR A 467 -2.40 -3.12 15.58
CA TYR A 467 -1.26 -4.00 15.87
C TYR A 467 0.01 -3.60 15.09
N PRO A 468 1.21 -3.79 15.68
CA PRO A 468 2.45 -3.51 14.99
C PRO A 468 2.77 -4.60 13.96
N SER A 469 3.27 -4.20 12.79
CA SER A 469 3.80 -5.04 11.73
C SER A 469 5.21 -4.57 11.39
N LEU A 470 6.13 -5.49 11.13
CA LEU A 470 7.55 -5.18 10.93
C LEU A 470 8.15 -6.19 9.97
N PHE A 471 9.08 -5.74 9.13
CA PHE A 471 10.03 -6.64 8.49
C PHE A 471 11.42 -6.02 8.33
N LEU A 472 12.41 -6.88 8.20
CA LEU A 472 13.80 -6.54 7.94
C LEU A 472 14.40 -7.57 6.98
N TYR A 473 15.14 -7.12 5.97
CA TYR A 473 15.89 -7.95 5.05
C TYR A 473 17.27 -7.37 4.82
N GLY A 474 18.30 -8.18 4.98
CA GLY A 474 19.70 -7.78 4.83
C GLY A 474 20.41 -8.64 3.80
N VAL A 475 21.24 -8.02 2.97
CA VAL A 475 22.11 -8.66 1.98
C VAL A 475 23.56 -8.30 2.27
N LEU A 476 24.40 -9.31 2.47
CA LEU A 476 25.85 -9.21 2.55
C LEU A 476 26.44 -9.69 1.23
N ALA A 477 26.93 -8.78 0.39
CA ALA A 477 27.52 -9.07 -0.91
C ALA A 477 29.04 -8.80 -0.91
N GLY A 478 29.82 -9.70 -1.50
CA GLY A 478 31.26 -9.56 -1.73
C GLY A 478 31.57 -9.22 -3.18
N LYS A 479 32.51 -8.30 -3.42
CA LYS A 479 32.97 -7.98 -4.81
C LYS A 479 33.67 -9.15 -5.49
N ARG A 480 34.15 -10.11 -4.70
CA ARG A 480 34.71 -11.39 -5.15
C ARG A 480 34.04 -12.49 -4.36
N GLY A 481 33.66 -13.57 -5.05
CA GLY A 481 33.09 -14.72 -4.37
C GLY A 481 34.10 -15.43 -3.47
N ILE A 482 33.61 -15.96 -2.36
CA ILE A 482 34.36 -16.76 -1.38
C ILE A 482 34.08 -18.24 -1.67
N GLY A 483 35.14 -19.04 -1.78
CA GLY A 483 35.03 -20.48 -2.03
C GLY A 483 36.03 -20.99 -3.06
N PRO A 484 36.10 -22.31 -3.26
CA PRO A 484 36.97 -22.90 -4.28
C PRO A 484 36.52 -22.49 -5.70
N PRO A 485 37.41 -22.47 -6.71
CA PRO A 485 37.05 -22.04 -8.07
C PRO A 485 35.79 -22.67 -8.69
N PRO A 486 35.45 -23.95 -8.42
CA PRO A 486 34.20 -24.55 -8.91
C PRO A 486 32.92 -23.99 -8.30
N PHE A 487 32.97 -23.39 -7.10
CA PHE A 487 31.79 -22.91 -6.38
C PHE A 487 32.17 -21.72 -5.51
N GLN A 488 31.70 -20.53 -5.89
CA GLN A 488 32.00 -19.28 -5.19
C GLN A 488 30.72 -18.61 -4.74
N VAL A 489 30.58 -18.40 -3.42
CA VAL A 489 29.49 -17.63 -2.83
C VAL A 489 29.82 -16.14 -2.93
N ARG A 490 28.97 -15.38 -3.59
CA ARG A 490 29.12 -13.94 -3.82
C ARG A 490 28.27 -13.11 -2.87
N GLY A 491 27.14 -13.63 -2.41
CA GLY A 491 26.26 -12.93 -1.48
C GLY A 491 25.48 -13.88 -0.59
N ILE A 492 25.12 -13.40 0.60
CA ILE A 492 24.22 -14.07 1.54
C ILE A 492 23.16 -13.06 1.94
N ALA A 493 21.91 -13.47 2.03
CA ALA A 493 20.84 -12.65 2.58
C ALA A 493 20.10 -13.35 3.70
N ALA A 494 19.50 -12.55 4.58
CA ALA A 494 18.62 -13.01 5.63
C ALA A 494 17.46 -12.03 5.79
N GLY A 495 16.26 -12.54 6.01
CA GLY A 495 15.05 -11.76 6.22
C GLY A 495 14.22 -12.29 7.37
N PHE A 496 13.46 -11.40 7.98
CA PHE A 496 12.51 -11.68 9.04
C PHE A 496 11.33 -10.71 8.95
N GLY A 497 10.12 -11.22 9.18
CA GLY A 497 8.94 -10.39 9.38
C GLY A 497 8.07 -10.88 10.52
N TYR A 498 7.39 -9.93 11.16
CA TYR A 498 6.50 -10.11 12.30
C TYR A 498 5.17 -9.43 12.04
N ASN A 499 4.07 -10.13 12.28
CA ASN A 499 2.72 -9.71 11.93
C ASN A 499 2.63 -9.22 10.46
N SER A 500 3.31 -9.93 9.56
CA SER A 500 3.33 -9.67 8.12
C SER A 500 3.33 -10.98 7.35
N SER A 501 2.83 -10.93 6.12
CA SER A 501 2.79 -12.05 5.18
C SER A 501 3.59 -11.72 3.93
N VAL A 502 4.24 -12.72 3.33
CA VAL A 502 4.90 -12.59 2.03
C VAL A 502 4.11 -13.32 0.96
N ARG A 503 3.69 -12.61 -0.08
CA ARG A 503 3.16 -13.23 -1.29
C ARG A 503 4.28 -13.99 -1.99
N VAL A 504 4.21 -15.32 -2.00
CA VAL A 504 5.19 -16.15 -2.71
C VAL A 504 5.04 -15.94 -4.23
N PRO A 505 6.07 -15.48 -4.95
CA PRO A 505 5.99 -15.24 -6.39
C PRO A 505 5.85 -16.56 -7.16
N ALA A 506 5.07 -16.55 -8.24
CA ALA A 506 5.09 -17.62 -9.23
C ALA A 506 6.44 -17.62 -9.99
N PRO A 507 6.83 -18.72 -10.68
CA PRO A 507 8.11 -18.78 -11.39
C PRO A 507 8.33 -17.62 -12.38
N ALA A 508 7.29 -17.20 -13.11
CA ALA A 508 7.36 -16.06 -14.02
C ALA A 508 7.60 -14.71 -13.31
N GLU A 509 7.23 -14.61 -12.03
CA GLU A 509 7.39 -13.39 -11.22
C GLU A 509 8.72 -13.37 -10.45
N THR A 510 9.37 -14.52 -10.22
CA THR A 510 10.64 -14.64 -9.49
C THR A 510 11.74 -13.69 -9.99
N PRO A 511 11.94 -13.44 -11.30
CA PRO A 511 12.94 -12.47 -11.78
C PRO A 511 12.66 -11.01 -11.33
N TYR A 512 11.41 -10.71 -10.99
CA TYR A 512 10.96 -9.38 -10.57
C TYR A 512 10.80 -9.28 -9.05
N PHE A 513 10.88 -10.40 -8.33
CA PHE A 513 10.71 -10.42 -6.88
C PHE A 513 11.88 -9.72 -6.17
N PRO A 514 11.63 -8.61 -5.43
CA PRO A 514 12.72 -7.76 -4.94
C PRO A 514 13.73 -8.45 -4.03
N LEU A 515 13.29 -9.40 -3.17
CA LEU A 515 14.21 -10.11 -2.27
C LEU A 515 15.23 -10.97 -3.05
N VAL A 516 14.81 -11.59 -4.15
CA VAL A 516 15.72 -12.33 -5.04
C VAL A 516 16.59 -11.37 -5.87
N GLY A 517 16.00 -10.27 -6.37
CA GLY A 517 16.71 -9.26 -7.15
C GLY A 517 17.87 -8.60 -6.40
N GLU A 518 17.65 -8.21 -5.14
CA GLU A 518 18.66 -7.53 -4.32
C GLU A 518 19.85 -8.43 -3.94
N LEU A 519 19.64 -9.75 -3.90
CA LEU A 519 20.69 -10.73 -3.63
C LEU A 519 21.78 -10.73 -4.71
N GLY A 520 21.42 -10.35 -5.94
CA GLY A 520 22.33 -10.31 -7.11
C GLY A 520 23.31 -9.15 -7.16
N GLY A 521 23.16 -8.12 -6.30
CA GLY A 521 24.10 -6.99 -6.21
C GLY A 521 24.33 -6.22 -7.52
N HIS A 522 23.43 -6.33 -8.51
CA HIS A 522 23.58 -5.76 -9.86
C HIS A 522 22.52 -4.70 -10.22
N THR A 523 21.57 -4.44 -9.33
CA THR A 523 20.57 -3.40 -9.50
C THR A 523 21.08 -2.07 -8.92
N GLU A 524 21.37 -1.12 -9.81
CA GLU A 524 21.50 0.31 -9.50
C GLU A 524 20.11 0.96 -9.34
N ARG A 525 19.12 0.23 -8.83
CA ARG A 525 17.80 0.83 -8.60
C ARG A 525 17.88 1.77 -7.40
N PRO A 526 17.27 2.97 -7.49
CA PRO A 526 17.03 3.83 -6.35
C PRO A 526 16.45 3.00 -5.21
N PRO A 527 17.08 3.02 -4.03
CA PRO A 527 16.75 2.02 -3.05
C PRO A 527 15.34 2.15 -2.42
N LEU A 528 14.72 3.34 -2.52
CA LEU A 528 13.31 3.56 -2.21
C LEU A 528 12.37 2.78 -3.13
N GLU A 529 12.67 2.71 -4.43
CA GLU A 529 11.80 2.02 -5.39
C GLU A 529 11.67 0.53 -5.05
N VAL A 530 12.72 -0.08 -4.49
CA VAL A 530 12.69 -1.47 -4.02
C VAL A 530 11.71 -1.65 -2.85
N LEU A 531 11.65 -0.66 -1.94
CA LEU A 531 10.70 -0.66 -0.82
C LEU A 531 9.27 -0.40 -1.31
N ASP A 532 9.09 0.48 -2.29
CA ASP A 532 7.79 0.76 -2.89
C ASP A 532 7.27 -0.47 -3.65
N ASP A 533 8.11 -1.13 -4.46
CA ASP A 533 7.77 -2.40 -5.11
C ASP A 533 7.32 -3.46 -4.09
N LEU A 534 7.97 -3.53 -2.92
CA LEU A 534 7.65 -4.49 -1.85
C LEU A 534 6.32 -4.17 -1.13
N LEU A 535 6.09 -2.91 -0.79
CA LEU A 535 5.02 -2.46 0.10
C LEU A 535 3.74 -2.03 -0.63
N ASP A 536 3.90 -1.45 -1.82
CA ASP A 536 2.80 -0.89 -2.62
C ASP A 536 2.53 -1.74 -3.87
N GLY A 537 3.53 -2.52 -4.30
CA GLY A 537 3.49 -3.29 -5.55
C GLY A 537 3.97 -2.48 -6.75
N ALA A 538 4.15 -3.15 -7.89
CA ALA A 538 4.63 -2.53 -9.13
C ALA A 538 3.63 -2.74 -10.27
N GLY A 539 3.40 -1.70 -11.09
CA GLY A 539 2.60 -1.82 -12.33
C GLY A 539 1.14 -2.26 -12.13
N GLY A 540 0.53 -1.92 -10.99
CA GLY A 540 -0.84 -2.31 -10.64
C GLY A 540 -0.98 -3.74 -10.09
N GLN A 541 0.13 -4.42 -9.78
CA GLN A 541 0.11 -5.70 -9.06
C GLN A 541 -0.04 -5.49 -7.55
N ALA A 542 -0.58 -6.51 -6.88
CA ALA A 542 -0.67 -6.53 -5.42
C ALA A 542 0.73 -6.48 -4.77
N PRO A 543 0.85 -5.82 -3.61
CA PRO A 543 2.12 -5.73 -2.88
C PRO A 543 2.67 -7.12 -2.52
N TRP A 544 3.99 -7.20 -2.38
CA TRP A 544 4.67 -8.45 -2.01
C TRP A 544 4.58 -8.72 -0.50
N LEU A 545 4.55 -7.66 0.30
CA LEU A 545 4.46 -7.69 1.75
C LEU A 545 3.20 -6.99 2.21
N THR A 546 2.43 -7.66 3.07
CA THR A 546 1.21 -7.09 3.66
C THR A 546 1.16 -7.36 5.16
N PRO A 547 0.50 -6.51 5.96
CA PRO A 547 0.26 -6.79 7.37
C PRO A 547 -0.67 -7.98 7.56
N ALA A 548 -0.31 -8.90 8.45
CA ALA A 548 -1.12 -10.07 8.79
C ALA A 548 -0.90 -10.45 10.25
N LEU A 549 -1.92 -10.26 11.10
CA LEU A 549 -1.80 -10.50 12.54
C LEU A 549 -1.48 -11.97 12.83
N GLY A 550 -0.44 -12.20 13.63
CA GLY A 550 -0.04 -13.55 14.07
C GLY A 550 0.84 -14.31 13.07
N GLN A 551 1.07 -13.78 11.86
CA GLN A 551 1.96 -14.39 10.87
C GLN A 551 3.41 -13.91 11.05
N ILE A 552 4.34 -14.85 10.94
CA ILE A 552 5.78 -14.63 11.09
C ILE A 552 6.47 -15.36 9.94
N TRP A 553 7.44 -14.71 9.30
CA TRP A 553 8.24 -15.34 8.25
C TRP A 553 9.74 -15.10 8.42
N PHE A 554 10.52 -16.03 7.87
CA PHE A 554 11.97 -15.99 7.79
C PHE A 554 12.42 -16.28 6.37
N ALA A 555 13.48 -15.61 5.92
CA ALA A 555 14.09 -15.86 4.62
C ALA A 555 15.61 -15.99 4.73
N LEU A 556 16.21 -16.86 3.92
CA LEU A 556 17.65 -17.07 3.80
C LEU A 556 18.04 -17.19 2.32
N GLY A 557 18.92 -16.31 1.86
CA GLY A 557 19.34 -16.24 0.45
C GLY A 557 20.83 -16.48 0.26
N VAL A 558 21.20 -17.06 -0.88
CA VAL A 558 22.59 -17.20 -1.33
C VAL A 558 22.71 -16.87 -2.82
N ASP A 559 23.61 -15.95 -3.16
CA ASP A 559 24.08 -15.74 -4.53
C ASP A 559 25.42 -16.48 -4.70
N PHE A 560 25.50 -17.36 -5.69
CA PHE A 560 26.70 -18.14 -5.97
C PHE A 560 26.91 -18.34 -7.46
N THR A 561 28.14 -18.70 -7.82
CA THR A 561 28.50 -19.09 -9.18
C THR A 561 29.18 -20.44 -9.20
N VAL A 562 28.82 -21.28 -10.16
CA VAL A 562 29.37 -22.63 -10.36
C VAL A 562 30.24 -22.62 -11.62
N PHE A 563 31.53 -22.93 -11.48
CA PHE A 563 32.54 -22.90 -12.55
C PHE A 563 32.63 -21.58 -13.35
N GLN A 564 32.14 -20.46 -12.79
CA GLN A 564 31.89 -19.21 -13.53
C GLN A 564 30.95 -19.37 -14.74
N LEU A 565 30.28 -20.52 -14.85
CA LEU A 565 29.44 -20.92 -15.97
C LEU A 565 27.97 -20.62 -15.69
N VAL A 566 27.52 -20.92 -14.46
CA VAL A 566 26.15 -20.74 -14.00
C VAL A 566 26.15 -19.82 -12.79
N ASP A 567 25.50 -18.67 -12.93
CA ASP A 567 25.23 -17.73 -11.86
C ASP A 567 23.84 -18.04 -11.28
N ALA A 568 23.73 -18.27 -9.98
CA ALA A 568 22.48 -18.65 -9.34
C ALA A 568 22.20 -17.84 -8.07
N GLN A 569 20.97 -17.35 -7.97
CA GLN A 569 20.40 -16.70 -6.79
C GLN A 569 19.33 -17.62 -6.23
N VAL A 570 19.43 -17.99 -4.97
CA VAL A 570 18.46 -18.88 -4.33
C VAL A 570 18.01 -18.26 -3.01
N LEU A 571 16.70 -18.22 -2.76
CA LEU A 571 16.07 -17.70 -1.55
C LEU A 571 15.12 -18.75 -0.98
N ALA A 572 15.45 -19.27 0.20
CA ALA A 572 14.55 -20.10 0.99
C ALA A 572 13.71 -19.21 1.92
N MET A 573 12.44 -19.53 2.10
CA MET A 573 11.50 -18.79 2.93
C MET A 573 10.59 -19.75 3.68
N VAL A 574 10.27 -19.43 4.93
CA VAL A 574 9.28 -20.15 5.73
C VAL A 574 8.40 -19.13 6.42
N GLU A 575 7.09 -19.32 6.33
CA GLU A 575 6.06 -18.53 6.99
C GLU A 575 5.20 -19.44 7.85
N PHE A 576 4.89 -18.99 9.06
CA PHE A 576 4.05 -19.72 10.02
C PHE A 576 3.19 -18.76 10.86
N GLY A 577 1.99 -19.21 11.21
CA GLY A 577 1.02 -18.46 12.01
C GLY A 577 -0.32 -19.19 12.01
N GLU A 578 -1.20 -18.78 11.10
CA GLU A 578 -2.45 -19.50 10.80
C GLU A 578 -2.17 -20.78 9.99
N ASP A 579 -1.42 -20.62 8.89
CA ASP A 579 -0.94 -21.70 8.04
C ASP A 579 0.59 -21.77 8.02
N PHE A 580 1.12 -22.92 7.62
CA PHE A 580 2.53 -23.16 7.39
C PHE A 580 2.83 -23.17 5.89
N THR A 581 3.72 -22.28 5.45
CA THR A 581 4.21 -22.21 4.08
C THR A 581 5.74 -22.29 4.06
N ALA A 582 6.30 -23.12 3.19
CA ALA A 582 7.73 -23.18 2.94
C ALA A 582 8.00 -23.04 1.43
N ALA A 583 8.86 -22.10 1.06
CA ALA A 583 9.18 -21.80 -0.33
C ALA A 583 10.70 -21.79 -0.58
N LEU A 584 11.12 -22.24 -1.75
CA LEU A 584 12.48 -22.11 -2.27
C LEU A 584 12.40 -21.50 -3.66
N LEU A 585 12.86 -20.27 -3.80
CA LEU A 585 12.86 -19.50 -5.04
C LEU A 585 14.27 -19.48 -5.62
N GLY A 586 14.40 -19.61 -6.93
CA GLY A 586 15.70 -19.62 -7.58
C GLY A 586 15.70 -18.93 -8.94
N LEU A 587 16.79 -18.23 -9.26
CA LEU A 587 17.08 -17.71 -10.59
C LEU A 587 18.47 -18.17 -11.00
N ALA A 588 18.56 -19.03 -12.01
CA ALA A 588 19.82 -19.56 -12.53
C ALA A 588 20.07 -19.05 -13.95
N THR A 589 21.24 -18.49 -14.22
CA THR A 589 21.63 -17.91 -15.50
C THR A 589 22.93 -18.54 -16.00
N ALA A 590 22.91 -19.07 -17.21
CA ALA A 590 24.08 -19.52 -17.94
C ALA A 590 24.24 -18.69 -19.23
N SER A 591 25.46 -18.26 -19.55
CA SER A 591 25.76 -17.50 -20.77
C SER A 591 27.01 -18.03 -21.48
N PHE A 592 26.94 -18.16 -22.80
CA PHE A 592 27.97 -18.75 -23.64
C PHE A 592 28.37 -17.78 -24.78
N PRO A 593 29.68 -17.54 -25.01
CA PRO A 593 30.82 -18.06 -24.27
C PRO A 593 30.97 -17.43 -22.88
N VAL A 594 31.56 -18.18 -21.95
CA VAL A 594 31.67 -17.83 -20.50
C VAL A 594 32.37 -16.49 -20.23
N ARG A 595 33.18 -15.99 -21.17
CA ARG A 595 33.87 -14.70 -21.04
C ARG A 595 32.92 -13.54 -21.35
N ARG A 596 32.42 -12.87 -20.31
CA ARG A 596 31.77 -11.55 -20.44
C ARG A 596 32.72 -10.58 -21.16
N GLY A 597 32.29 -10.04 -22.31
CA GLY A 597 33.02 -9.01 -23.07
C GLY A 597 33.97 -9.48 -24.18
N SER A 598 34.04 -10.78 -24.53
CA SER A 598 34.95 -11.29 -25.57
C SER A 598 34.32 -11.60 -26.93
N GLY A 599 33.20 -10.98 -27.29
CA GLY A 599 32.47 -11.22 -28.53
C GLY A 599 30.95 -11.29 -28.32
N PRO A 600 30.16 -11.63 -29.37
CA PRO A 600 28.73 -11.82 -29.25
C PRO A 600 28.40 -13.04 -28.35
N THR A 601 27.34 -12.91 -27.53
CA THR A 601 26.81 -14.03 -26.75
C THR A 601 25.99 -14.92 -27.69
N TYR A 602 26.36 -16.19 -27.81
CA TYR A 602 25.69 -17.16 -28.69
C TYR A 602 24.52 -17.85 -28.00
N ALA A 603 24.54 -18.02 -26.69
CA ALA A 603 23.42 -18.60 -25.97
C ALA A 603 23.34 -18.04 -24.57
N ARG A 604 22.12 -17.77 -24.12
CA ARG A 604 21.81 -17.38 -22.76
C ARG A 604 20.61 -18.20 -22.33
N VAL A 605 20.70 -18.88 -21.19
CA VAL A 605 19.60 -19.63 -20.62
C VAL A 605 19.42 -19.12 -19.20
N GLN A 606 18.26 -18.55 -18.93
CA GLN A 606 17.87 -18.09 -17.61
C GLN A 606 16.58 -18.78 -17.18
N LEU A 607 16.68 -19.52 -16.08
CA LEU A 607 15.61 -20.34 -15.53
C LEU A 607 15.20 -19.81 -14.16
N ALA A 608 13.94 -19.43 -14.02
CA ALA A 608 13.30 -19.16 -12.75
C ALA A 608 12.72 -20.45 -12.19
N MET A 609 12.87 -20.71 -10.89
CA MET A 609 12.51 -21.95 -10.23
C MET A 609 11.77 -21.67 -8.91
N GLN A 610 10.85 -22.55 -8.55
CA GLN A 610 10.09 -22.52 -7.30
C GLN A 610 9.92 -23.94 -6.78
N ALA A 611 10.12 -24.14 -5.49
CA ALA A 611 9.52 -25.23 -4.71
C ALA A 611 8.66 -24.60 -3.63
N LEU A 612 7.41 -25.05 -3.46
CA LEU A 612 6.44 -24.48 -2.55
C LEU A 612 5.69 -25.61 -1.85
N TYR A 613 5.64 -25.56 -0.53
CA TYR A 613 4.76 -26.37 0.29
C TYR A 613 3.82 -25.45 1.09
N THR A 614 2.53 -25.78 1.12
CA THR A 614 1.51 -25.07 1.90
C THR A 614 0.63 -26.06 2.65
N SER A 615 0.40 -25.83 3.94
CA SER A 615 -0.51 -26.64 4.75
C SER A 615 -1.98 -26.43 4.42
N ALA A 616 -2.36 -25.22 3.98
CA ALA A 616 -3.74 -24.86 3.68
C ALA A 616 -4.34 -25.76 2.59
N ASP A 617 -3.56 -25.97 1.51
CA ASP A 617 -3.96 -26.83 0.39
C ASP A 617 -3.42 -28.27 0.52
N GLY A 618 -2.65 -28.57 1.57
CA GLY A 618 -1.94 -29.83 1.70
C GLY A 618 -1.03 -30.15 0.50
N MET A 619 -0.42 -29.14 -0.14
CA MET A 619 0.16 -29.27 -1.48
C MET A 619 1.67 -29.05 -1.48
N LEU A 620 2.40 -29.89 -2.23
CA LEU A 620 3.77 -29.62 -2.69
C LEU A 620 3.77 -29.29 -4.20
N ALA A 621 4.31 -28.14 -4.56
CA ALA A 621 4.49 -27.68 -5.93
C ALA A 621 5.99 -27.47 -6.24
N LEU A 622 6.46 -27.99 -7.36
CA LEU A 622 7.77 -27.67 -7.95
C LEU A 622 7.52 -27.09 -9.34
N ALA A 623 8.08 -25.93 -9.64
CA ALA A 623 7.87 -25.30 -10.94
C ALA A 623 9.13 -24.59 -11.42
N ALA A 624 9.29 -24.50 -12.74
CA ALA A 624 10.37 -23.78 -13.37
C ALA A 624 9.93 -23.18 -14.71
N GLU A 625 10.45 -22.01 -15.06
CA GLU A 625 10.10 -21.32 -16.29
C GLU A 625 11.31 -20.60 -16.89
N LEU A 626 11.45 -20.67 -18.22
CA LEU A 626 12.45 -19.90 -18.96
C LEU A 626 12.03 -18.43 -19.03
N THR A 627 12.94 -17.52 -18.64
CA THR A 627 12.65 -16.08 -18.70
C THR A 627 12.82 -15.53 -20.13
N PRO A 628 12.27 -14.34 -20.44
CA PRO A 628 12.43 -13.68 -21.74
C PRO A 628 13.89 -13.41 -22.17
N GLU A 629 14.84 -13.49 -21.24
CA GLU A 629 16.28 -13.35 -21.48
C GLU A 629 16.92 -14.60 -22.13
N SER A 630 16.16 -15.69 -22.28
CA SER A 630 16.67 -16.96 -22.79
C SER A 630 16.65 -17.02 -24.31
N PHE A 631 17.81 -17.26 -24.94
CA PHE A 631 17.97 -17.40 -26.39
C PHE A 631 19.12 -18.35 -26.76
N VAL A 632 19.12 -18.87 -27.98
CA VAL A 632 20.19 -19.73 -28.51
C VAL A 632 20.54 -19.39 -29.96
N LEU A 633 21.82 -19.41 -30.28
CA LEU A 633 22.45 -18.98 -31.55
C LEU A 633 22.36 -17.47 -31.83
N ASP A 634 21.18 -16.87 -31.64
CA ASP A 634 20.87 -15.47 -31.94
C ASP A 634 19.85 -14.91 -30.91
N PRO A 635 19.96 -13.65 -30.45
CA PRO A 635 18.97 -13.03 -29.55
C PRO A 635 17.52 -13.03 -30.07
N GLU A 636 17.32 -13.10 -31.39
CA GLU A 636 15.98 -13.24 -32.01
C GLU A 636 15.46 -14.69 -31.96
N CYS A 637 16.32 -15.67 -31.68
CA CYS A 637 15.93 -17.07 -31.45
C CYS A 637 15.60 -17.28 -29.97
N ARG A 638 14.45 -16.74 -29.56
CA ARG A 638 13.99 -16.73 -28.17
C ARG A 638 13.48 -18.11 -27.76
N LEU A 639 13.93 -18.56 -26.59
CA LEU A 639 13.47 -19.79 -25.95
C LEU A 639 12.32 -19.48 -25.00
N ARG A 640 11.40 -20.43 -24.86
CA ARG A 640 10.28 -20.35 -23.92
C ARG A 640 9.92 -21.73 -23.39
N GLY A 641 9.23 -21.72 -22.26
CA GLY A 641 8.55 -22.90 -21.73
C GLY A 641 8.72 -23.06 -20.24
N GLY A 642 7.85 -23.89 -19.67
CA GLY A 642 7.82 -24.17 -18.25
C GLY A 642 7.69 -25.65 -17.93
N LEU A 643 7.92 -25.94 -16.66
CA LEU A 643 7.75 -27.22 -15.99
C LEU A 643 6.95 -26.97 -14.72
N ALA A 644 6.02 -27.86 -14.40
CA ALA A 644 5.34 -27.90 -13.12
C ALA A 644 5.14 -29.35 -12.67
N TYR A 645 5.30 -29.57 -11.38
CA TYR A 645 4.92 -30.77 -10.66
C TYR A 645 4.09 -30.34 -9.45
N ARG A 646 2.92 -30.94 -9.24
CA ARG A 646 2.13 -30.74 -8.02
C ARG A 646 1.67 -32.09 -7.48
N THR A 647 1.57 -32.19 -6.17
CA THR A 647 0.93 -33.30 -5.47
C THR A 647 0.21 -32.79 -4.24
N TRP A 648 -0.94 -33.39 -3.93
CA TRP A 648 -1.81 -33.00 -2.82
C TRP A 648 -1.90 -34.15 -1.82
N PHE A 649 -1.54 -33.87 -0.58
CA PHE A 649 -1.46 -34.82 0.53
C PHE A 649 -2.68 -34.77 1.46
N SER A 650 -3.50 -33.72 1.36
CA SER A 650 -4.74 -33.54 2.13
C SER A 650 -5.69 -32.57 1.42
N GLY A 651 -6.89 -32.39 1.96
CA GLY A 651 -7.90 -31.47 1.40
C GLY A 651 -8.73 -32.10 0.28
N ALA A 652 -9.40 -31.26 -0.51
CA ALA A 652 -10.34 -31.72 -1.55
C ALA A 652 -9.67 -32.55 -2.67
N HIS A 653 -8.37 -32.37 -2.89
CA HIS A 653 -7.61 -33.02 -3.96
C HIS A 653 -6.63 -34.08 -3.44
N GLU A 654 -6.80 -34.55 -2.20
CA GLU A 654 -5.92 -35.54 -1.58
C GLU A 654 -5.69 -36.76 -2.49
N GLY A 655 -4.42 -37.14 -2.67
CA GLY A 655 -4.02 -38.29 -3.49
C GLY A 655 -3.79 -37.96 -4.97
N ASP A 656 -4.08 -36.73 -5.41
CA ASP A 656 -3.85 -36.31 -6.79
C ASP A 656 -2.39 -35.86 -7.04
N PHE A 657 -1.96 -35.92 -8.30
CA PHE A 657 -0.69 -35.35 -8.74
C PHE A 657 -0.71 -34.96 -10.23
N VAL A 658 0.19 -34.07 -10.60
CA VAL A 658 0.41 -33.72 -12.02
C VAL A 658 1.88 -33.39 -12.24
N PHE A 659 2.45 -33.92 -13.31
CA PHE A 659 3.72 -33.50 -13.87
C PHE A 659 3.49 -32.98 -15.29
N SER A 660 3.90 -31.76 -15.59
CA SER A 660 3.67 -31.11 -16.88
C SER A 660 4.90 -30.33 -17.29
N LEU A 661 5.38 -30.60 -18.49
CA LEU A 661 6.50 -29.94 -19.14
C LEU A 661 5.97 -29.40 -20.48
N GLY A 662 5.78 -28.09 -20.58
CA GLY A 662 5.17 -27.50 -21.78
C GLY A 662 3.65 -27.62 -21.86
N GLY A 663 2.94 -27.96 -20.77
CA GLY A 663 1.48 -28.05 -20.75
C GLY A 663 0.91 -29.40 -21.22
N TYR A 664 -0.40 -29.45 -21.43
CA TYR A 664 -1.17 -30.69 -21.67
C TYR A 664 -1.47 -30.92 -23.15
N HIS A 665 -2.04 -32.08 -23.49
CA HIS A 665 -2.63 -32.31 -24.82
C HIS A 665 -3.81 -31.33 -25.06
N ARG A 666 -4.07 -30.92 -26.31
CA ARG A 666 -5.11 -29.92 -26.62
C ARG A 666 -6.53 -30.41 -26.34
N ASP A 667 -6.76 -31.69 -26.59
CA ASP A 667 -8.04 -32.35 -26.36
C ASP A 667 -8.16 -32.95 -24.94
N PHE A 668 -7.19 -32.68 -24.06
CA PHE A 668 -7.27 -33.09 -22.66
C PHE A 668 -7.91 -31.95 -21.86
N ASP A 669 -9.03 -32.24 -21.21
CA ASP A 669 -9.68 -31.33 -20.29
C ASP A 669 -8.96 -31.35 -18.94
N ALA A 670 -8.08 -30.37 -18.72
CA ALA A 670 -7.28 -30.31 -17.50
C ALA A 670 -8.13 -29.75 -16.34
N PRO A 671 -8.18 -30.43 -15.19
CA PRO A 671 -8.87 -29.92 -14.01
C PRO A 671 -8.42 -28.52 -13.60
N ASP A 672 -9.32 -27.72 -13.03
CA ASP A 672 -9.05 -26.31 -12.66
C ASP A 672 -7.88 -26.13 -11.68
N HIS A 673 -7.62 -27.11 -10.79
CA HIS A 673 -6.52 -27.07 -9.82
C HIS A 673 -5.14 -27.37 -10.44
N TYR A 674 -5.09 -27.84 -11.69
CA TYR A 674 -3.84 -28.11 -12.39
C TYR A 674 -3.14 -26.82 -12.85
N PRO A 675 -1.80 -26.77 -12.83
CA PRO A 675 -1.07 -25.57 -13.21
C PRO A 675 -1.16 -25.32 -14.72
N VAL A 676 -1.27 -24.05 -15.11
CA VAL A 676 -1.08 -23.60 -16.49
C VAL A 676 0.43 -23.50 -16.76
N VAL A 677 0.93 -24.29 -17.71
CA VAL A 677 2.37 -24.38 -18.01
C VAL A 677 2.66 -23.91 -19.44
N PRO A 678 3.55 -22.91 -19.65
CA PRO A 678 3.90 -22.45 -20.98
C PRO A 678 4.56 -23.55 -21.83
N ARG A 679 4.17 -23.64 -23.11
CA ARG A 679 4.72 -24.60 -24.10
C ARG A 679 6.24 -24.49 -24.18
N LEU A 680 6.94 -25.64 -24.11
CA LEU A 680 8.36 -25.67 -24.46
C LEU A 680 8.50 -25.30 -25.93
N GLY A 681 9.42 -24.41 -26.26
CA GLY A 681 9.60 -24.05 -27.65
C GLY A 681 10.60 -22.95 -27.89
N TYR A 682 10.68 -22.59 -29.16
CA TYR A 682 11.48 -21.48 -29.63
C TYR A 682 10.76 -20.75 -30.77
N THR A 683 11.08 -19.49 -30.96
CA THR A 683 10.67 -18.72 -32.13
C THR A 683 11.90 -18.01 -32.67
N TRP A 684 12.17 -18.17 -33.95
CA TRP A 684 13.35 -17.63 -34.60
C TRP A 684 13.00 -17.00 -35.95
N GLY A 685 13.09 -15.67 -36.01
CA GLY A 685 13.10 -14.94 -37.27
C GLY A 685 14.47 -15.07 -37.94
N ILE A 686 14.68 -16.13 -38.74
CA ILE A 686 15.94 -16.37 -39.45
C ILE A 686 16.28 -15.19 -40.36
N SER A 687 15.26 -14.55 -40.93
CA SER A 687 15.36 -13.34 -41.75
C SER A 687 14.03 -12.58 -41.74
N ASN A 688 13.99 -11.40 -42.36
CA ASN A 688 12.77 -10.61 -42.53
C ASN A 688 11.65 -11.32 -43.33
N CYS A 689 11.95 -12.47 -43.94
CA CYS A 689 10.99 -13.25 -44.72
C CYS A 689 10.80 -14.68 -44.23
N VAL A 690 11.56 -15.18 -43.24
CA VAL A 690 11.46 -16.57 -42.76
C VAL A 690 11.37 -16.58 -41.23
N THR A 691 10.30 -17.19 -40.71
CA THR A 691 10.11 -17.43 -39.27
C THR A 691 9.97 -18.93 -39.02
N VAL A 692 10.71 -19.46 -38.04
CA VAL A 692 10.61 -20.84 -37.58
C VAL A 692 10.11 -20.85 -36.14
N ARG A 693 9.06 -21.63 -35.87
CA ARG A 693 8.49 -21.83 -34.54
C ARG A 693 8.44 -23.32 -34.22
N GLY A 694 9.06 -23.72 -33.13
CA GLY A 694 8.98 -25.07 -32.59
C GLY A 694 8.26 -25.06 -31.25
N GLU A 695 7.40 -26.05 -31.03
CA GLU A 695 6.70 -26.29 -29.77
C GLU A 695 6.74 -27.78 -29.40
N ALA A 696 6.81 -28.07 -28.11
CA ALA A 696 6.70 -29.41 -27.56
C ALA A 696 6.02 -29.38 -26.19
N TYR A 697 5.49 -30.53 -25.79
CA TYR A 697 4.94 -30.75 -24.46
C TYR A 697 4.99 -32.22 -24.06
N CYS A 698 4.96 -32.46 -22.76
CA CYS A 698 4.88 -33.76 -22.12
C CYS A 698 4.14 -33.59 -20.79
N ALA A 699 3.10 -34.38 -20.54
CA ALA A 699 2.40 -34.34 -19.26
C ALA A 699 2.07 -35.76 -18.78
N LEU A 700 2.02 -35.91 -17.45
CA LEU A 700 1.71 -37.14 -16.75
C LEU A 700 0.75 -36.80 -15.60
N THR A 701 -0.38 -37.49 -15.59
CA THR A 701 -1.44 -37.40 -14.58
C THR A 701 -1.81 -38.82 -14.14
N PRO A 702 -2.61 -38.98 -13.06
CA PRO A 702 -3.15 -40.28 -12.67
C PRO A 702 -3.92 -41.00 -13.78
N SER A 703 -4.53 -40.25 -14.70
CA SER A 703 -5.37 -40.80 -15.77
C SER A 703 -4.66 -40.96 -17.12
N ALA A 704 -3.61 -40.18 -17.40
CA ALA A 704 -3.01 -40.14 -18.73
C ALA A 704 -1.52 -39.73 -18.77
N PHE A 705 -0.85 -40.19 -19.81
CA PHE A 705 0.43 -39.69 -20.31
C PHE A 705 0.24 -39.01 -21.67
N MET A 706 0.84 -37.85 -21.85
CA MET A 706 0.66 -37.00 -23.03
C MET A 706 2.03 -36.58 -23.54
N VAL A 707 2.21 -36.57 -24.84
CA VAL A 707 3.43 -36.02 -25.46
C VAL A 707 3.12 -35.52 -26.85
N GLY A 708 3.64 -34.36 -27.21
CA GLY A 708 3.45 -33.84 -28.55
C GLY A 708 4.38 -32.70 -28.89
N GLY A 709 4.30 -32.26 -30.14
CA GLY A 709 5.08 -31.17 -30.66
C GLY A 709 4.61 -30.71 -32.04
N ARG A 710 4.98 -29.47 -32.35
CA ARG A 710 4.62 -28.79 -33.59
C ARG A 710 5.81 -28.00 -34.09
N LEU A 711 6.13 -28.16 -35.36
CA LEU A 711 7.11 -27.36 -36.09
C LEU A 711 6.38 -26.58 -37.17
N GLU A 712 6.59 -25.27 -37.18
CA GLU A 712 6.02 -24.36 -38.16
C GLU A 712 7.15 -23.52 -38.79
N VAL A 713 7.21 -23.53 -40.11
CA VAL A 713 8.11 -22.70 -40.90
C VAL A 713 7.24 -21.83 -41.79
N ALA A 714 7.27 -20.52 -41.57
CA ALA A 714 6.52 -19.54 -42.35
C ALA A 714 7.49 -18.70 -43.18
N PHE A 715 7.17 -18.52 -44.45
CA PHE A 715 7.84 -17.63 -45.38
C PHE A 715 6.88 -16.56 -45.87
N HIS A 716 7.28 -15.29 -45.77
CA HIS A 716 6.53 -14.15 -46.28
C HIS A 716 7.45 -13.22 -47.07
N SER A 717 7.15 -12.97 -48.35
CA SER A 717 7.90 -12.02 -49.17
C SER A 717 7.02 -11.36 -50.23
N GLY A 718 6.65 -10.10 -49.99
CA GLY A 718 5.86 -9.30 -50.92
C GLY A 718 4.45 -9.87 -51.08
N ILE A 719 4.19 -10.48 -52.23
CA ILE A 719 2.90 -11.11 -52.55
C ILE A 719 2.85 -12.62 -52.29
N VAL A 720 3.95 -13.21 -51.80
CA VAL A 720 4.10 -14.66 -51.64
C VAL A 720 4.15 -15.03 -50.18
N ASP A 721 3.26 -15.94 -49.78
CA ASP A 721 3.28 -16.66 -48.51
C ASP A 721 3.53 -18.14 -48.77
N ALA A 722 4.35 -18.79 -47.95
CA ALA A 722 4.49 -20.24 -47.93
C ALA A 722 4.65 -20.74 -46.51
N TRP A 723 4.15 -21.94 -46.24
CA TRP A 723 4.22 -22.53 -44.90
C TRP A 723 4.48 -24.03 -44.96
N LEU A 724 5.16 -24.53 -43.93
CA LEU A 724 5.28 -25.94 -43.60
C LEU A 724 4.89 -26.11 -42.13
N ILE A 725 3.93 -26.99 -41.87
CA ILE A 725 3.48 -27.35 -40.52
C ILE A 725 3.65 -28.85 -40.37
N ALA A 726 4.47 -29.28 -39.42
CA ALA A 726 4.56 -30.67 -38.99
C ALA A 726 4.09 -30.78 -37.53
N ARG A 727 3.26 -31.76 -37.21
CA ARG A 727 2.74 -32.00 -35.86
C ARG A 727 2.78 -33.48 -35.49
N LEU A 728 2.97 -33.74 -34.22
CA LEU A 728 2.80 -35.04 -33.58
C LEU A 728 2.13 -34.79 -32.24
N ASP A 729 1.02 -35.47 -31.96
CA ASP A 729 0.28 -35.36 -30.71
C ASP A 729 -0.10 -36.77 -30.26
N ALA A 730 0.27 -37.14 -29.04
CA ALA A 730 -0.04 -38.44 -28.45
C ALA A 730 -0.71 -38.24 -27.08
N LEU A 731 -1.82 -38.94 -26.88
CA LEU A 731 -2.56 -39.03 -25.63
C LEU A 731 -2.72 -40.53 -25.30
N ILE A 732 -2.11 -40.97 -24.21
CA ILE A 732 -2.14 -42.36 -23.75
C ILE A 732 -2.83 -42.37 -22.40
N GLN A 733 -3.99 -42.99 -22.31
CA GLN A 733 -4.72 -43.20 -21.06
C GLN A 733 -4.35 -44.56 -20.48
N TRP A 734 -4.24 -44.61 -19.16
CA TRP A 734 -3.73 -45.81 -18.49
C TRP A 734 -4.76 -46.92 -18.43
N LYS A 735 -5.99 -46.61 -18.00
CA LYS A 735 -7.05 -47.61 -17.81
C LYS A 735 -8.47 -47.12 -18.20
N PRO A 736 -9.11 -47.80 -19.18
CA PRO A 736 -8.48 -48.83 -20.01
C PRO A 736 -7.30 -48.23 -20.75
N PHE A 737 -6.34 -49.09 -21.06
CA PHE A 737 -5.23 -48.65 -21.86
C PHE A 737 -5.79 -48.25 -23.22
N HIS A 738 -5.78 -46.96 -23.51
CA HIS A 738 -6.20 -46.40 -24.79
C HIS A 738 -5.16 -45.39 -25.22
N PHE A 739 -4.82 -45.35 -26.49
CA PHE A 739 -3.95 -44.31 -27.03
C PHE A 739 -4.59 -43.67 -28.25
N ARG A 740 -4.36 -42.37 -28.40
CA ARG A 740 -4.61 -41.61 -29.62
C ARG A 740 -3.31 -40.96 -30.07
N LEU A 741 -2.98 -41.11 -31.35
CA LEU A 741 -1.77 -40.56 -31.95
C LEU A 741 -2.12 -39.85 -33.25
N GLY A 742 -2.01 -38.52 -33.24
CA GLY A 742 -2.13 -37.65 -34.39
C GLY A 742 -0.77 -37.31 -34.98
N ILE A 743 -0.54 -37.56 -36.26
CA ILE A 743 0.67 -37.15 -36.99
C ILE A 743 0.25 -36.39 -38.23
N GLY A 744 0.74 -35.17 -38.43
CA GLY A 744 0.35 -34.35 -39.57
C GLY A 744 1.53 -33.64 -40.21
N VAL A 745 1.54 -33.56 -41.54
CA VAL A 745 2.44 -32.69 -42.29
C VAL A 745 1.64 -31.96 -43.36
N ARG A 746 1.71 -30.63 -43.36
CA ARG A 746 1.05 -29.75 -44.32
C ARG A 746 2.06 -28.78 -44.91
N ILE A 747 2.03 -28.63 -46.23
CA ILE A 747 2.90 -27.73 -46.99
C ILE A 747 2.01 -26.94 -47.94
N GLY A 748 2.05 -25.61 -47.84
CA GLY A 748 1.19 -24.75 -48.64
C GLY A 748 1.88 -23.48 -49.09
N PHE A 749 1.26 -22.84 -50.08
CA PHE A 749 1.63 -21.51 -50.55
C PHE A 749 0.38 -20.69 -50.92
N SER A 750 0.51 -19.37 -50.85
CA SER A 750 -0.48 -18.40 -51.29
C SER A 750 0.23 -17.26 -52.03
N VAL A 751 -0.33 -16.83 -53.16
CA VAL A 751 0.19 -15.73 -53.97
C VAL A 751 -0.93 -14.73 -54.25
N ASP A 752 -0.79 -13.50 -53.77
CA ASP A 752 -1.75 -12.43 -53.99
C ASP A 752 -1.45 -11.64 -55.28
N LEU A 753 -2.26 -11.82 -56.31
CA LEU A 753 -2.07 -11.20 -57.63
C LEU A 753 -2.96 -9.97 -57.85
N TRP A 754 -3.26 -9.19 -56.81
CA TRP A 754 -4.04 -7.93 -56.81
C TRP A 754 -5.53 -8.03 -57.26
N LEU A 755 -5.85 -8.95 -58.17
CA LEU A 755 -7.20 -9.24 -58.69
C LEU A 755 -7.78 -10.54 -58.10
N PHE A 756 -6.93 -11.46 -57.67
CA PHE A 756 -7.29 -12.74 -57.05
C PHE A 756 -6.08 -13.36 -56.35
N THR A 757 -6.33 -14.21 -55.35
CA THR A 757 -5.29 -14.97 -54.63
C THR A 757 -5.24 -16.41 -55.15
N VAL A 758 -4.05 -16.90 -55.47
CA VAL A 758 -3.82 -18.31 -55.85
C VAL A 758 -3.19 -19.03 -54.68
N SER A 759 -3.87 -20.03 -54.12
CA SER A 759 -3.36 -20.85 -53.03
C SER A 759 -3.37 -22.33 -53.39
N GLY A 760 -2.42 -23.08 -52.86
CA GLY A 760 -2.37 -24.53 -52.97
C GLY A 760 -1.75 -25.14 -51.72
N GLU A 761 -2.34 -26.22 -51.23
CA GLU A 761 -1.88 -26.95 -50.05
C GLU A 761 -1.84 -28.44 -50.35
N VAL A 762 -0.78 -29.10 -49.87
CA VAL A 762 -0.62 -30.55 -49.91
C VAL A 762 -0.21 -31.03 -48.53
N GLY A 763 -0.89 -32.04 -48.01
CA GLY A 763 -0.59 -32.58 -46.70
C GLY A 763 -1.21 -33.95 -46.45
N VAL A 764 -0.81 -34.55 -45.35
CA VAL A 764 -1.44 -35.76 -44.81
C VAL A 764 -1.57 -35.61 -43.30
N ASP A 765 -2.75 -35.94 -42.79
CA ASP A 765 -3.03 -36.06 -41.36
C ASP A 765 -3.40 -37.52 -41.08
N LEU A 766 -2.73 -38.13 -40.10
CA LEU A 766 -2.91 -39.49 -39.65
C LEU A 766 -3.46 -39.46 -38.23
N ASP A 767 -4.67 -39.97 -38.01
CA ASP A 767 -5.25 -40.18 -36.67
C ASP A 767 -5.24 -41.69 -36.39
N LEU A 768 -4.50 -42.11 -35.36
CA LEU A 768 -4.36 -43.50 -34.93
C LEU A 768 -4.99 -43.67 -33.56
N TRP A 769 -5.66 -44.78 -33.32
CA TRP A 769 -6.20 -45.15 -32.02
C TRP A 769 -5.95 -46.63 -31.69
N GLY A 770 -6.16 -47.02 -30.44
CA GLY A 770 -6.23 -48.42 -30.04
C GLY A 770 -6.05 -48.62 -28.53
N PRO A 771 -6.13 -49.88 -28.06
CA PRO A 771 -6.43 -51.12 -28.77
C PRO A 771 -7.95 -51.40 -28.93
N PRO A 772 -8.37 -52.16 -29.98
CA PRO A 772 -7.56 -52.66 -31.09
C PRO A 772 -7.09 -51.52 -32.01
N VAL A 773 -5.91 -51.70 -32.64
CA VAL A 773 -5.27 -50.61 -33.39
C VAL A 773 -6.01 -50.30 -34.70
N GLY A 774 -6.40 -49.04 -34.88
CA GLY A 774 -7.07 -48.50 -36.06
C GLY A 774 -6.54 -47.12 -36.44
N GLY A 775 -6.93 -46.62 -37.61
CA GLY A 775 -6.57 -45.27 -38.02
C GLY A 775 -7.21 -44.77 -39.30
N ILE A 776 -7.15 -43.44 -39.49
CA ILE A 776 -7.58 -42.74 -40.71
C ILE A 776 -6.43 -41.85 -41.19
N ALA A 777 -6.04 -42.01 -42.46
CA ALA A 777 -5.16 -41.08 -43.15
C ALA A 777 -5.99 -40.13 -44.03
N THR A 778 -6.09 -38.87 -43.63
CA THR A 778 -6.70 -37.78 -44.41
C THR A 778 -5.64 -37.18 -45.32
N VAL A 779 -5.81 -37.29 -46.65
CA VAL A 779 -4.90 -36.70 -47.64
C VAL A 779 -5.48 -35.39 -48.14
N HIS A 780 -4.74 -34.31 -47.92
CA HIS A 780 -5.09 -32.96 -48.38
C HIS A 780 -4.37 -32.64 -49.69
N LEU A 781 -5.13 -32.27 -50.73
CA LEU A 781 -4.62 -31.78 -52.01
C LEU A 781 -5.27 -30.43 -52.34
N TRP A 782 -4.67 -29.65 -53.23
CA TRP A 782 -5.06 -28.26 -53.58
C TRP A 782 -6.55 -27.98 -53.91
N CYS A 783 -7.39 -29.00 -54.09
CA CYS A 783 -8.83 -28.87 -54.33
C CYS A 783 -9.69 -30.05 -53.84
N ILE A 784 -9.09 -31.09 -53.22
CA ILE A 784 -9.79 -32.32 -52.81
C ILE A 784 -9.12 -32.85 -51.55
N ASP A 785 -9.95 -33.22 -50.57
CA ASP A 785 -9.55 -33.99 -49.39
C ASP A 785 -10.22 -35.37 -49.46
N PHE A 786 -9.50 -36.44 -49.10
CA PHE A 786 -10.09 -37.77 -48.99
C PHE A 786 -9.44 -38.61 -47.89
N ASP A 787 -10.25 -39.51 -47.31
CA ASP A 787 -9.88 -40.33 -46.15
C ASP A 787 -9.56 -41.77 -46.57
N VAL A 788 -8.52 -42.33 -45.97
CA VAL A 788 -8.15 -43.74 -46.09
C VAL A 788 -8.14 -44.38 -44.70
N SER A 789 -9.22 -45.10 -44.37
CA SER A 789 -9.34 -45.86 -43.12
C SER A 789 -8.59 -47.19 -43.20
N PHE A 790 -7.98 -47.62 -42.09
CA PHE A 790 -7.30 -48.92 -41.96
C PHE A 790 -7.33 -49.42 -40.50
N GLY A 791 -7.13 -50.73 -40.31
CA GLY A 791 -7.14 -51.35 -38.98
C GLY A 791 -8.56 -51.57 -38.43
N ALA A 792 -8.67 -51.60 -37.11
CA ALA A 792 -9.94 -51.80 -36.40
C ALA A 792 -10.78 -50.52 -36.37
N ASP A 793 -12.11 -50.66 -36.41
CA ASP A 793 -13.02 -49.54 -36.18
C ASP A 793 -12.93 -49.05 -34.73
N ARG A 794 -13.25 -47.77 -34.52
CA ARG A 794 -13.16 -47.09 -33.20
C ARG A 794 -14.11 -47.68 -32.14
N ASP A 795 -15.14 -48.42 -32.56
CA ASP A 795 -16.19 -48.98 -31.70
C ASP A 795 -15.94 -50.46 -31.29
N ASN A 796 -14.73 -51.00 -31.46
CA ASN A 796 -14.43 -52.38 -31.03
C ASN A 796 -14.12 -52.44 -29.52
N GLU A 797 -14.89 -53.25 -28.77
CA GLU A 797 -14.63 -53.59 -27.37
C GLU A 797 -13.27 -54.33 -27.22
N PRO A 798 -12.31 -53.83 -26.42
CA PRO A 798 -11.09 -54.55 -26.04
C PRO A 798 -11.35 -55.83 -25.22
N ASP A 799 -10.30 -56.67 -25.13
CA ASP A 799 -10.33 -57.92 -24.35
C ASP A 799 -10.48 -57.65 -22.85
N GLN A 800 -11.24 -58.50 -22.15
CA GLN A 800 -11.51 -58.41 -20.72
C GLN A 800 -10.22 -58.53 -19.87
N VAL A 801 -9.93 -57.53 -19.03
CA VAL A 801 -8.78 -57.53 -18.10
C VAL A 801 -9.05 -58.47 -16.91
N LEU A 802 -8.04 -59.24 -16.48
CA LEU A 802 -8.15 -60.13 -15.31
C LEU A 802 -7.62 -59.46 -14.02
N TRP A 803 -8.03 -59.97 -12.85
CA TRP A 803 -7.53 -59.50 -11.56
C TRP A 803 -6.00 -59.62 -11.41
N SER A 804 -5.37 -60.63 -12.02
CA SER A 804 -3.91 -60.77 -12.01
C SER A 804 -3.22 -59.55 -12.60
N ASP A 805 -3.79 -58.99 -13.65
CA ASP A 805 -3.24 -57.83 -14.38
C ASP A 805 -3.47 -56.53 -13.60
N VAL A 806 -4.52 -56.48 -12.77
CA VAL A 806 -4.75 -55.40 -11.81
C VAL A 806 -3.77 -55.51 -10.64
N GLN A 807 -3.51 -56.71 -10.13
CA GLN A 807 -2.61 -56.94 -9.00
C GLN A 807 -1.16 -56.58 -9.31
N GLU A 808 -0.69 -56.75 -10.56
CA GLU A 808 0.64 -56.30 -10.99
C GLU A 808 0.85 -54.78 -10.90
N GLN A 809 -0.25 -54.00 -10.81
CA GLN A 809 -0.22 -52.54 -10.69
C GLN A 809 -0.31 -52.05 -9.26
N LEU A 810 -0.58 -52.94 -8.30
CA LEU A 810 -0.63 -52.61 -6.89
C LEU A 810 0.77 -52.73 -6.26
N PRO A 811 1.01 -52.11 -5.09
CA PRO A 811 2.23 -52.31 -4.33
C PRO A 811 2.55 -53.80 -4.11
N ALA A 812 3.82 -54.09 -3.83
CA ALA A 812 4.26 -55.45 -3.52
C ALA A 812 3.39 -56.06 -2.41
N ARG A 813 3.21 -57.39 -2.42
CA ARG A 813 2.26 -58.08 -1.53
C ARG A 813 2.44 -57.76 -0.03
N GLU A 814 3.67 -57.53 0.38
CA GLU A 814 4.07 -57.17 1.75
C GLU A 814 3.64 -55.74 2.14
N GLU A 815 3.32 -54.89 1.16
CA GLU A 815 2.95 -53.48 1.33
C GLU A 815 1.46 -53.22 1.12
N LEU A 816 0.71 -54.21 0.59
CA LEU A 816 -0.73 -54.11 0.37
C LEU A 816 -1.53 -53.88 1.65
N LEU A 817 -0.99 -54.33 2.79
CA LEU A 817 -1.56 -54.16 4.12
C LEU A 817 -0.46 -53.69 5.07
N ARG A 818 -0.70 -52.58 5.77
CA ARG A 818 0.26 -52.01 6.72
C ARG A 818 -0.43 -51.64 8.01
N ILE A 819 0.32 -51.68 9.11
CA ILE A 819 -0.12 -51.17 10.41
C ILE A 819 0.92 -50.15 10.87
N THR A 820 0.47 -48.96 11.26
CA THR A 820 1.34 -47.84 11.64
C THR A 820 0.91 -47.28 13.00
N PRO A 821 1.82 -47.22 13.98
CA PRO A 821 1.52 -46.59 15.26
C PRO A 821 1.47 -45.07 15.09
N LEU A 822 0.51 -44.41 15.76
CA LEU A 822 0.26 -42.97 15.62
C LEU A 822 0.68 -42.20 16.87
N THR A 823 0.10 -42.54 18.03
CA THR A 823 0.39 -41.88 19.32
C THR A 823 0.62 -42.91 20.41
N GLY A 824 1.29 -42.53 21.49
CA GLY A 824 1.55 -43.42 22.63
C GLY A 824 2.68 -44.45 22.41
N ILE A 825 3.55 -44.24 21.43
CA ILE A 825 4.81 -45.00 21.31
C ILE A 825 5.74 -44.56 22.45
N LEU A 826 6.25 -45.51 23.22
CA LEU A 826 7.17 -45.21 24.31
C LEU A 826 8.62 -45.24 23.80
N PRO A 827 9.47 -44.31 24.25
CA PRO A 827 10.88 -44.34 23.92
C PRO A 827 11.50 -45.63 24.47
N GLU A 828 12.19 -46.35 23.60
CA GLU A 828 12.95 -47.53 23.97
C GLU A 828 14.44 -47.24 23.80
N ASP A 829 15.27 -47.86 24.63
CA ASP A 829 16.72 -47.85 24.46
C ASP A 829 17.10 -48.46 23.09
N GLU A 830 17.86 -47.72 22.29
CA GLU A 830 18.22 -48.12 20.92
C GLU A 830 19.03 -49.43 20.88
N ASP A 831 19.85 -49.73 21.90
CA ASP A 831 20.60 -50.98 21.96
C ASP A 831 19.69 -52.18 22.31
N VAL A 832 18.62 -51.97 23.09
CA VAL A 832 17.59 -53.00 23.35
C VAL A 832 16.77 -53.25 22.08
N LYS A 833 16.29 -52.19 21.44
CA LYS A 833 15.53 -52.24 20.18
C LYS A 833 16.33 -52.92 19.06
N ALA A 834 17.60 -52.55 18.88
CA ALA A 834 18.47 -53.15 17.87
C ALA A 834 18.77 -54.64 18.15
N ARG A 835 18.93 -55.05 19.41
CA ARG A 835 19.10 -56.47 19.77
C ARG A 835 17.85 -57.28 19.49
N ARG A 836 16.67 -56.73 19.80
CA ARG A 836 15.37 -57.36 19.55
C ARG A 836 15.10 -57.51 18.05
N ALA A 837 15.33 -56.46 17.27
CA ALA A 837 15.19 -56.48 15.81
C ALA A 837 16.11 -57.54 15.15
N ARG A 838 17.35 -57.70 15.65
CA ARG A 838 18.26 -58.77 15.17
C ARG A 838 17.78 -60.18 15.52
N ALA A 839 16.97 -60.33 16.57
CA ALA A 839 16.32 -61.58 16.94
C ALA A 839 15.00 -61.82 16.18
N GLY A 840 14.63 -60.92 15.26
CA GLY A 840 13.40 -61.00 14.47
C GLY A 840 12.13 -60.59 15.22
N ASP A 841 12.28 -59.82 16.30
CA ASP A 841 11.16 -59.31 17.09
C ASP A 841 10.99 -57.81 16.84
N ASP A 842 9.87 -57.46 16.20
CA ASP A 842 9.50 -56.13 15.70
C ASP A 842 8.38 -55.47 16.52
N ARG A 843 8.12 -55.97 17.73
CA ARG A 843 7.05 -55.47 18.60
C ARG A 843 7.27 -54.02 19.02
N TRP A 844 6.20 -53.22 19.01
CA TRP A 844 6.19 -51.87 19.56
C TRP A 844 6.07 -51.90 21.09
N VAL A 845 6.78 -50.98 21.75
CA VAL A 845 6.56 -50.67 23.17
C VAL A 845 5.65 -49.45 23.22
N VAL A 846 4.48 -49.61 23.81
CA VAL A 846 3.39 -48.63 23.73
C VAL A 846 2.79 -48.36 25.11
N SER A 847 2.22 -47.18 25.28
CA SER A 847 1.47 -46.81 26.47
C SER A 847 0.20 -47.67 26.58
N ALA A 848 -0.13 -48.12 27.78
CA ALA A 848 -1.39 -48.82 28.04
C ALA A 848 -2.63 -47.90 27.97
N ALA A 849 -2.43 -46.58 27.94
CA ALA A 849 -3.49 -45.59 27.83
C ALA A 849 -3.15 -44.54 26.77
N GLY A 850 -4.12 -44.18 25.93
CA GLY A 850 -3.96 -43.21 24.85
C GLY A 850 -3.05 -43.67 23.68
N PHE A 851 -2.67 -44.95 23.61
CA PHE A 851 -2.02 -45.49 22.41
C PHE A 851 -3.01 -45.54 21.25
N SER A 852 -2.55 -45.22 20.04
CA SER A 852 -3.37 -45.37 18.85
C SER A 852 -2.55 -45.85 17.67
N PHE A 853 -3.17 -46.63 16.78
CA PHE A 853 -2.57 -47.07 15.54
C PHE A 853 -3.60 -47.06 14.40
N SER A 854 -3.11 -47.08 13.17
CA SER A 854 -3.94 -47.20 11.98
C SER A 854 -3.50 -48.37 11.12
N THR A 855 -4.45 -48.94 10.38
CA THR A 855 -4.19 -49.91 9.32
C THR A 855 -4.40 -49.25 7.98
N PHE A 856 -3.64 -49.65 6.96
CA PHE A 856 -3.79 -49.20 5.58
C PHE A 856 -3.96 -50.41 4.65
N THR A 857 -4.81 -50.28 3.63
CA THR A 857 -4.94 -51.20 2.51
C THR A 857 -4.90 -50.48 1.17
N ALA A 858 -4.19 -51.05 0.20
CA ALA A 858 -4.13 -50.53 -1.17
C ALA A 858 -5.40 -50.80 -1.99
N VAL A 859 -6.28 -51.70 -1.53
CA VAL A 859 -7.55 -52.03 -2.17
C VAL A 859 -8.69 -51.48 -1.30
N PRO A 860 -9.54 -50.58 -1.79
CA PRO A 860 -10.69 -50.08 -1.04
C PRO A 860 -11.52 -51.22 -0.44
N ALA A 861 -11.86 -51.07 0.84
CA ALA A 861 -12.65 -52.04 1.58
C ALA A 861 -14.13 -51.69 1.48
N SER A 862 -14.93 -52.60 0.93
CA SER A 862 -16.39 -52.49 0.97
C SER A 862 -16.96 -52.81 2.35
N THR A 863 -16.22 -53.63 3.11
CA THR A 863 -16.53 -53.97 4.50
C THR A 863 -15.22 -54.00 5.27
N ALA A 864 -15.17 -53.30 6.40
CA ALA A 864 -14.04 -53.35 7.32
C ALA A 864 -14.52 -53.78 8.71
N GLU A 865 -13.77 -54.65 9.36
CA GLU A 865 -14.08 -55.15 10.71
C GLU A 865 -12.81 -55.25 11.56
N ALA A 866 -12.93 -54.93 12.85
CA ALA A 866 -11.87 -55.15 13.82
C ALA A 866 -12.45 -55.85 15.06
N GLY A 867 -11.86 -56.99 15.46
CA GLY A 867 -12.30 -57.69 16.68
C GLY A 867 -13.80 -58.07 16.71
N GLY A 868 -14.41 -58.31 15.54
CA GLY A 868 -15.84 -58.60 15.41
C GLY A 868 -16.76 -57.37 15.36
N THR A 869 -16.21 -56.16 15.51
CA THR A 869 -16.93 -54.89 15.34
C THR A 869 -16.81 -54.40 13.90
N LEU A 870 -17.95 -54.09 13.26
CA LEU A 870 -18.00 -53.57 11.88
C LEU A 870 -17.77 -52.07 11.86
N VAL A 871 -17.04 -51.61 10.84
CA VAL A 871 -16.80 -50.19 10.56
C VAL A 871 -17.81 -49.70 9.53
N GLU A 872 -18.48 -48.58 9.82
CA GLU A 872 -19.42 -47.95 8.90
C GLU A 872 -18.70 -47.18 7.77
N GLY A 873 -19.39 -46.96 6.64
CA GLY A 873 -18.89 -46.14 5.53
C GLY A 873 -18.28 -46.89 4.35
N GLY A 874 -18.19 -48.22 4.40
CA GLY A 874 -17.76 -49.04 3.26
C GLY A 874 -18.71 -48.91 2.06
N LYS A 875 -18.14 -48.65 0.87
CA LYS A 875 -18.85 -48.57 -0.41
C LYS A 875 -18.55 -49.83 -1.24
N PRO A 876 -19.47 -50.31 -2.11
CA PRO A 876 -19.17 -51.42 -3.00
C PRO A 876 -17.90 -51.14 -3.82
N LEU A 877 -17.05 -52.17 -3.98
CA LEU A 877 -15.81 -52.03 -4.73
C LEU A 877 -16.13 -52.14 -6.22
N ASP A 878 -15.73 -51.14 -6.99
CA ASP A 878 -15.72 -51.20 -8.44
C ASP A 878 -14.27 -51.41 -8.89
N VAL A 879 -14.05 -52.24 -9.91
CA VAL A 879 -12.73 -52.46 -10.52
C VAL A 879 -12.85 -52.12 -12.00
N ARG A 880 -12.75 -50.82 -12.30
CA ARG A 880 -12.89 -50.24 -13.64
C ARG A 880 -12.09 -50.98 -14.71
N PRO A 881 -10.82 -51.39 -14.49
CA PRO A 881 -10.04 -52.14 -15.48
C PRO A 881 -10.74 -53.41 -15.96
N MET A 882 -11.46 -54.08 -15.07
CA MET A 882 -12.14 -55.35 -15.33
C MET A 882 -13.58 -55.14 -15.83
N GLY A 883 -14.08 -53.89 -15.85
CA GLY A 883 -15.50 -53.58 -16.08
C GLY A 883 -16.43 -54.13 -14.99
N GLU A 884 -15.89 -54.54 -13.84
CA GLU A 884 -16.64 -55.18 -12.76
C GLU A 884 -17.11 -54.14 -11.75
N ILE A 885 -18.39 -54.18 -11.40
CA ILE A 885 -19.01 -53.25 -10.46
C ILE A 885 -19.66 -53.99 -9.29
N GLY A 886 -19.68 -53.37 -8.12
CA GLY A 886 -20.36 -53.89 -6.93
C GLY A 886 -19.70 -55.12 -6.30
N LEU A 887 -18.39 -55.26 -6.44
CA LEU A 887 -17.59 -56.31 -5.81
C LEU A 887 -17.49 -56.11 -4.28
N THR A 888 -17.13 -57.19 -3.59
CA THR A 888 -16.89 -57.18 -2.15
C THR A 888 -15.39 -57.32 -1.86
N SER A 889 -14.85 -56.36 -1.11
CA SER A 889 -13.51 -56.36 -0.53
C SER A 889 -13.62 -56.24 0.99
N ALA A 890 -13.02 -57.20 1.71
CA ALA A 890 -13.10 -57.30 3.16
C ALA A 890 -11.74 -57.01 3.81
N HIS A 891 -11.69 -55.99 4.67
CA HIS A 891 -10.53 -55.67 5.49
C HIS A 891 -10.79 -56.10 6.94
N THR A 892 -10.21 -57.24 7.33
CA THR A 892 -10.37 -57.81 8.67
C THR A 892 -9.11 -57.58 9.52
N LEU A 893 -9.26 -56.87 10.63
CA LEU A 893 -8.24 -56.74 11.67
C LEU A 893 -8.58 -57.66 12.85
N ARG A 894 -7.65 -58.57 13.18
CA ARG A 894 -7.76 -59.44 14.34
C ARG A 894 -6.83 -58.95 15.43
N ILE A 895 -7.39 -58.72 16.61
CA ILE A 895 -6.64 -58.28 17.79
C ILE A 895 -6.75 -59.39 18.82
N LYS A 896 -5.60 -59.78 19.36
CA LYS A 896 -5.49 -60.83 20.36
C LYS A 896 -4.76 -60.31 21.59
N LEU A 897 -5.22 -60.73 22.76
CA LEU A 897 -4.52 -60.53 24.01
C LEU A 897 -3.74 -61.82 24.35
N GLY A 898 -2.42 -61.80 24.15
CA GLY A 898 -1.60 -63.01 24.16
C GLY A 898 -1.83 -63.88 22.92
N ASP A 899 -1.50 -65.16 22.99
CA ASP A 899 -1.46 -66.02 21.79
C ASP A 899 -2.84 -66.53 21.31
N ASP A 900 -3.82 -66.67 22.22
CA ASP A 900 -5.06 -67.41 21.92
C ASP A 900 -6.39 -66.71 22.26
N ASN A 901 -6.39 -65.55 22.93
CA ASN A 901 -7.64 -64.88 23.31
C ASN A 901 -7.97 -63.73 22.34
N ASP A 902 -9.11 -63.84 21.65
CA ASP A 902 -9.66 -62.74 20.87
C ASP A 902 -10.01 -61.56 21.79
N PHE A 903 -9.62 -60.35 21.37
CA PHE A 903 -9.81 -59.13 22.15
C PHE A 903 -11.08 -58.40 21.71
N ASP A 904 -12.00 -58.20 22.65
CA ASP A 904 -13.24 -57.43 22.45
C ASP A 904 -12.96 -55.93 22.63
N LEU A 905 -13.03 -55.17 21.54
CA LEU A 905 -12.75 -53.74 21.52
C LEU A 905 -13.78 -52.93 22.31
N GLU A 906 -15.07 -53.18 22.07
CA GLU A 906 -16.17 -52.42 22.67
C GLU A 906 -16.23 -52.64 24.19
N ALA A 907 -16.06 -53.89 24.63
CA ALA A 907 -16.05 -54.22 26.06
C ALA A 907 -14.91 -53.53 26.84
N ASN A 908 -13.82 -53.19 26.15
CA ASN A 908 -12.65 -52.53 26.74
C ASN A 908 -12.60 -51.01 26.46
N GLY A 909 -13.64 -50.44 25.85
CA GLY A 909 -13.75 -49.01 25.59
C GLY A 909 -12.74 -48.48 24.56
N TRP A 910 -12.19 -49.35 23.71
CA TRP A 910 -11.36 -48.93 22.57
C TRP A 910 -12.27 -48.40 21.47
N THR A 911 -11.89 -47.28 20.86
CA THR A 911 -12.66 -46.73 19.74
C THR A 911 -12.09 -47.20 18.41
N LEU A 912 -12.99 -47.42 17.46
CA LEU A 912 -12.70 -47.85 16.10
C LEU A 912 -13.28 -46.82 15.14
N GLU A 913 -12.43 -46.22 14.32
CA GLU A 913 -12.80 -45.21 13.32
C GLU A 913 -12.40 -45.70 11.93
N ALA A 914 -13.24 -45.44 10.92
CA ALA A 914 -12.86 -45.68 9.53
C ALA A 914 -11.75 -44.70 9.12
N VAL A 915 -10.76 -45.18 8.38
CA VAL A 915 -9.85 -44.30 7.63
C VAL A 915 -10.30 -44.32 6.19
N THR A 916 -10.72 -43.17 5.69
CA THR A 916 -11.15 -42.98 4.30
C THR A 916 -10.12 -42.17 3.54
N ALA A 917 -9.95 -42.46 2.25
CA ALA A 917 -9.13 -41.68 1.34
C ALA A 917 -9.77 -41.66 -0.06
N ASN A 918 -9.38 -40.67 -0.86
CA ASN A 918 -9.69 -40.65 -2.28
C ASN A 918 -8.76 -41.62 -3.01
N VAL A 919 -9.29 -42.34 -3.99
CA VAL A 919 -8.52 -43.36 -4.73
C VAL A 919 -8.64 -43.17 -6.24
N PRO A 920 -7.65 -43.60 -7.05
CA PRO A 920 -7.66 -43.35 -8.49
C PRO A 920 -8.90 -43.92 -9.19
N GLU A 921 -9.61 -43.08 -9.96
CA GLU A 921 -10.78 -43.50 -10.72
C GLU A 921 -10.44 -44.54 -11.80
N ALA A 922 -9.22 -44.47 -12.33
CA ALA A 922 -8.70 -45.44 -13.29
C ALA A 922 -8.65 -46.89 -12.76
N LEU A 923 -8.60 -47.08 -11.43
CA LEU A 923 -8.59 -48.40 -10.80
C LEU A 923 -9.92 -48.75 -10.15
N TRP A 924 -10.51 -47.79 -9.42
CA TRP A 924 -11.62 -48.06 -8.49
C TRP A 924 -12.94 -47.37 -8.85
N GLY A 925 -13.01 -46.73 -10.02
CA GLY A 925 -14.19 -46.01 -10.50
C GLY A 925 -15.25 -46.90 -11.14
N LYS A 926 -16.40 -46.27 -11.45
CA LYS A 926 -17.48 -46.87 -12.24
C LYS A 926 -17.30 -46.52 -13.71
N GLY A 927 -17.79 -47.38 -14.58
CA GLY A 927 -17.91 -47.09 -16.00
C GLY A 927 -17.45 -48.24 -16.86
N ASP A 928 -17.91 -48.19 -18.11
CA ASP A 928 -17.27 -48.95 -19.17
C ASP A 928 -15.83 -48.46 -19.28
N PRO A 929 -14.80 -49.32 -19.18
CA PRO A 929 -13.47 -48.92 -19.55
C PRO A 929 -13.50 -48.15 -20.88
N ASP A 930 -14.25 -48.65 -21.87
CA ASP A 930 -14.10 -48.29 -23.27
C ASP A 930 -14.80 -46.99 -23.68
N GLN A 931 -15.56 -46.38 -22.76
CA GLN A 931 -16.11 -45.06 -22.98
C GLN A 931 -15.03 -43.99 -22.79
N GLU A 932 -14.74 -43.24 -23.87
CA GLU A 932 -13.98 -41.98 -23.86
C GLU A 932 -14.67 -40.97 -22.91
N GLY A 933 -14.35 -41.04 -21.63
CA GLY A 933 -14.88 -40.15 -20.60
C GLY A 933 -13.89 -39.05 -20.26
N THR A 934 -13.89 -37.97 -21.04
CA THR A 934 -13.27 -36.68 -20.68
C THR A 934 -14.00 -35.99 -19.51
N GLU A 935 -15.15 -36.51 -19.07
CA GLU A 935 -16.01 -35.90 -18.02
C GLU A 935 -15.92 -36.58 -16.65
N ALA A 936 -15.14 -37.65 -16.51
CA ALA A 936 -15.09 -38.44 -15.28
C ALA A 936 -14.08 -37.84 -14.28
N PRO A 937 -14.45 -37.65 -12.99
CA PRO A 937 -13.55 -37.05 -12.00
C PRO A 937 -12.31 -37.92 -11.78
N PRO A 938 -11.09 -37.34 -11.64
CA PRO A 938 -9.85 -38.12 -11.61
C PRO A 938 -9.75 -39.10 -10.43
N LEU A 939 -10.56 -38.91 -9.38
CA LEU A 939 -10.55 -39.67 -8.14
C LEU A 939 -11.96 -40.12 -7.75
N VAL A 940 -12.04 -41.26 -7.06
CA VAL A 940 -13.25 -41.74 -6.36
C VAL A 940 -13.15 -41.36 -4.90
N GLU A 941 -14.11 -40.58 -4.43
CA GLU A 941 -14.08 -39.98 -3.10
C GLU A 941 -14.52 -40.92 -1.98
N ASP A 942 -13.98 -40.66 -0.77
CA ASP A 942 -14.32 -41.28 0.51
C ASP A 942 -14.41 -42.81 0.45
N GLN A 943 -13.34 -43.46 0.01
CA GLN A 943 -13.22 -44.92 0.05
C GLN A 943 -12.54 -45.37 1.34
N VAL A 944 -13.05 -46.42 1.99
CA VAL A 944 -12.41 -46.97 3.20
C VAL A 944 -11.10 -47.65 2.81
N THR A 945 -9.99 -47.05 3.20
CA THR A 945 -8.62 -47.55 2.95
C THR A 945 -7.96 -48.04 4.24
N GLY A 946 -8.66 -47.98 5.37
CA GLY A 946 -8.08 -48.36 6.65
C GLY A 946 -9.02 -48.27 7.83
N MET A 947 -8.44 -48.48 9.01
CA MET A 947 -9.10 -48.43 10.31
C MET A 947 -8.13 -47.76 11.29
N LYS A 948 -8.63 -46.87 12.13
CA LYS A 948 -7.88 -46.25 13.22
C LYS A 948 -8.45 -46.76 14.55
N ILE A 949 -7.55 -47.23 15.40
CA ILE A 949 -7.88 -47.72 16.73
C ILE A 949 -7.25 -46.82 17.76
N VAL A 950 -8.06 -46.38 18.73
CA VAL A 950 -7.61 -45.53 19.84
C VAL A 950 -7.93 -46.25 21.15
N VAL A 951 -6.88 -46.52 21.91
CA VAL A 951 -6.97 -46.99 23.30
C VAL A 951 -7.43 -45.81 24.16
N PRO A 952 -8.42 -45.98 25.05
CA PRO A 952 -8.96 -44.89 25.84
C PRO A 952 -7.86 -44.16 26.64
N PRO A 953 -7.97 -42.82 26.79
CA PRO A 953 -7.09 -42.09 27.69
C PRO A 953 -7.32 -42.56 29.13
N PRO A 954 -6.34 -42.35 30.03
CA PRO A 954 -6.54 -42.70 31.43
C PRO A 954 -7.74 -41.91 31.98
N ALA A 955 -8.68 -42.60 32.61
CA ALA A 955 -9.82 -41.96 33.23
C ALA A 955 -9.37 -41.17 34.46
N GLU A 956 -9.44 -39.84 34.41
CA GLU A 956 -9.28 -39.01 35.60
C GLU A 956 -10.55 -39.13 36.46
N HIS A 957 -10.57 -40.11 37.35
CA HIS A 957 -11.55 -40.12 38.41
C HIS A 957 -11.17 -39.04 39.44
N GLY A 958 -11.98 -37.99 39.51
CA GLY A 958 -11.89 -36.99 40.57
C GLY A 958 -11.92 -37.70 41.92
N THR A 959 -10.81 -37.60 42.67
CA THR A 959 -10.51 -38.28 43.94
C THR A 959 -10.38 -39.81 43.87
N ALA A 960 -9.32 -40.33 44.49
CA ALA A 960 -9.17 -41.75 44.79
C ALA A 960 -10.44 -42.24 45.50
N ARG A 961 -11.23 -43.09 44.85
CA ARG A 961 -12.21 -43.91 45.55
C ARG A 961 -11.48 -44.76 46.58
N GLU A 962 -12.13 -45.10 47.68
CA GLU A 962 -11.66 -46.17 48.56
C GLU A 962 -11.49 -47.43 47.70
N THR A 963 -10.23 -47.79 47.46
CA THR A 963 -9.83 -49.05 46.84
C THR A 963 -10.09 -50.16 47.85
N ASP A 964 -10.82 -51.19 47.45
CA ASP A 964 -10.94 -52.40 48.27
C ASP A 964 -9.63 -53.20 48.23
N ASP A 965 -9.36 -54.00 49.27
CA ASP A 965 -8.17 -54.87 49.31
C ASP A 965 -8.12 -55.88 48.14
N VAL A 966 -9.25 -56.08 47.44
CA VAL A 966 -9.33 -56.94 46.25
C VAL A 966 -8.67 -56.28 45.04
N ALA A 967 -8.85 -54.97 44.84
CA ALA A 967 -8.19 -54.19 43.78
C ALA A 967 -6.69 -53.92 44.06
N LEU A 968 -6.23 -54.11 45.30
CA LEU A 968 -4.80 -54.21 45.66
C LEU A 968 -4.30 -55.67 45.71
N GLY A 969 -5.15 -56.62 45.35
CA GLY A 969 -4.79 -58.03 45.23
C GLY A 969 -3.71 -58.20 44.15
N VAL A 970 -2.62 -58.84 44.53
CA VAL A 970 -1.53 -59.18 43.62
C VAL A 970 -2.05 -60.20 42.60
N ASP A 971 -2.13 -59.81 41.33
CA ASP A 971 -2.26 -60.75 40.21
C ASP A 971 -0.94 -61.49 40.04
N LEU A 972 -0.89 -62.73 40.55
CA LEU A 972 0.22 -63.63 40.30
C LEU A 972 0.12 -64.12 38.86
N LEU A 973 0.87 -63.49 37.96
CA LEU A 973 1.09 -63.99 36.60
C LEU A 973 1.64 -65.43 36.67
N ASP A 974 1.00 -66.38 35.97
CA ASP A 974 1.46 -67.77 35.84
C ASP A 974 1.89 -68.02 34.38
N PRO A 975 3.14 -68.45 34.11
CA PRO A 975 4.21 -68.70 35.07
C PRO A 975 4.75 -67.41 35.72
N ALA A 976 5.09 -67.51 37.01
CA ALA A 976 5.65 -66.43 37.80
C ALA A 976 6.80 -65.73 37.06
N PRO A 977 6.67 -64.42 36.73
CA PRO A 977 7.71 -63.72 36.00
C PRO A 977 8.93 -63.53 36.92
N SER A 978 10.11 -63.63 36.32
CA SER A 978 11.36 -63.22 36.96
C SER A 978 11.23 -61.77 37.42
N LEU A 979 11.45 -61.52 38.72
CA LEU A 979 11.45 -60.17 39.30
C LEU A 979 12.36 -59.24 38.47
N PRO A 980 11.95 -57.97 38.22
CA PRO A 980 12.72 -57.02 37.41
C PRO A 980 14.04 -56.58 38.04
N ILE A 981 14.33 -57.04 39.25
CA ILE A 981 15.60 -56.88 39.93
C ILE A 981 15.97 -58.25 40.50
N THR A 982 16.99 -58.85 39.93
CA THR A 982 17.61 -60.05 40.49
C THR A 982 18.37 -59.63 41.75
N PRO A 983 18.38 -60.40 42.85
CA PRO A 983 19.14 -60.03 44.05
C PRO A 983 20.66 -59.82 43.85
N GLY A 984 21.17 -60.10 42.65
CA GLY A 984 22.55 -59.84 42.24
C GLY A 984 22.73 -58.63 41.30
N ASP A 985 21.67 -57.89 40.95
CA ASP A 985 21.78 -56.70 40.10
C ASP A 985 22.37 -55.54 40.92
N GLU A 986 23.47 -54.95 40.44
CA GLU A 986 24.08 -53.79 41.07
C GLU A 986 23.25 -52.53 40.80
N ALA A 987 23.21 -51.63 41.79
CA ALA A 987 22.46 -50.38 41.70
C ALA A 987 23.00 -49.51 40.55
N THR A 988 22.19 -49.28 39.53
CA THR A 988 22.49 -48.35 38.42
C THR A 988 21.97 -46.95 38.74
N GLY A 989 22.88 -46.06 39.12
CA GLY A 989 22.64 -44.64 39.34
C GLY A 989 23.90 -43.93 39.83
N PRO A 990 24.06 -42.61 39.62
CA PRO A 990 25.20 -41.86 40.13
C PRO A 990 25.23 -41.93 41.67
N LEU A 991 26.31 -42.46 42.23
CA LEU A 991 26.48 -42.57 43.67
C LEU A 991 26.60 -41.15 44.29
N PRO A 992 25.92 -40.88 45.42
CA PRO A 992 26.18 -39.66 46.19
C PRO A 992 27.67 -39.58 46.52
N ARG A 993 28.28 -38.39 46.48
CA ARG A 993 29.68 -38.19 46.87
C ARG A 993 29.74 -37.81 48.35
N PRO A 994 29.95 -38.75 49.29
CA PRO A 994 29.95 -38.45 50.70
C PRO A 994 31.38 -38.12 51.13
N GLY A 995 31.61 -36.91 51.65
CA GLY A 995 32.75 -36.69 52.54
C GLY A 995 34.06 -36.17 51.96
N GLU A 996 34.05 -35.34 50.92
CA GLU A 996 35.19 -34.42 50.68
C GLU A 996 34.95 -33.07 51.39
N PRO A 997 36.01 -32.35 51.84
CA PRO A 997 35.91 -31.05 52.51
C PRO A 997 35.53 -29.91 51.54
N GLY A 998 34.57 -30.16 50.65
CA GLY A 998 34.01 -29.23 49.67
C GLY A 998 32.70 -28.59 50.14
N THR A 999 32.01 -27.95 49.21
CA THR A 999 30.79 -27.16 49.45
C THR A 999 29.67 -28.00 50.07
N ILE A 1000 29.52 -29.27 49.68
CA ILE A 1000 28.54 -30.20 50.27
C ILE A 1000 28.83 -30.42 51.76
N GLY A 1001 30.09 -30.56 52.15
CA GLY A 1001 30.50 -30.69 53.55
C GLY A 1001 30.21 -29.41 54.37
N VAL A 1002 30.44 -28.24 53.78
CA VAL A 1002 30.12 -26.94 54.38
C VAL A 1002 28.62 -26.76 54.55
N ILE A 1003 27.80 -27.17 53.57
CA ILE A 1003 26.34 -27.15 53.68
C ILE A 1003 25.88 -28.09 54.79
N ALA A 1004 26.36 -29.34 54.80
CA ALA A 1004 25.99 -30.35 55.79
C ALA A 1004 26.31 -29.92 57.23
N ALA A 1005 27.44 -29.23 57.45
CA ALA A 1005 27.84 -28.76 58.77
C ALA A 1005 27.31 -27.36 59.13
N GLY A 1006 27.05 -26.50 58.14
CA GLY A 1006 26.85 -25.06 58.36
C GLY A 1006 25.42 -24.56 58.14
N ILE A 1007 24.61 -25.21 57.31
CA ILE A 1007 23.30 -24.66 56.91
C ILE A 1007 22.30 -24.62 58.07
N ALA A 1008 22.45 -25.53 59.04
CA ALA A 1008 21.60 -25.64 60.21
C ALA A 1008 22.20 -25.10 61.52
N GLU A 1009 23.45 -24.64 61.47
CA GLU A 1009 24.15 -24.12 62.64
C GLU A 1009 24.80 -22.76 62.35
N SER A 1010 25.97 -22.73 61.70
CA SER A 1010 26.80 -21.52 61.59
C SER A 1010 26.18 -20.40 60.75
N THR A 1011 25.29 -20.71 59.81
CA THR A 1011 24.66 -19.72 58.92
C THR A 1011 23.31 -19.20 59.41
N VAL A 1012 22.74 -19.80 60.47
CA VAL A 1012 21.39 -19.47 60.96
C VAL A 1012 21.28 -18.02 61.38
N ALA A 1013 22.25 -17.49 62.13
CA ALA A 1013 22.23 -16.10 62.60
C ALA A 1013 22.27 -15.08 61.44
N ALA A 1014 23.05 -15.35 60.39
CA ALA A 1014 23.12 -14.48 59.21
C ALA A 1014 21.81 -14.53 58.41
N ARG A 1015 21.18 -15.70 58.30
CA ARG A 1015 19.87 -15.87 57.67
C ARG A 1015 18.76 -15.19 58.48
N ASP A 1016 18.79 -15.28 59.80
CA ASP A 1016 17.83 -14.59 60.67
C ASP A 1016 17.97 -13.05 60.53
N ALA A 1017 19.19 -12.54 60.45
CA ALA A 1017 19.45 -11.12 60.19
C ALA A 1017 18.93 -10.69 58.81
N LEU A 1018 19.14 -11.51 57.78
CA LEU A 1018 18.59 -11.25 56.44
C LEU A 1018 17.06 -11.28 56.43
N TYR A 1019 16.43 -12.24 57.11
CA TYR A 1019 14.96 -12.30 57.24
C TYR A 1019 14.42 -11.07 58.00
N ALA A 1020 15.14 -10.58 59.00
CA ALA A 1020 14.78 -9.36 59.71
C ALA A 1020 14.84 -8.13 58.79
N GLU A 1021 15.90 -7.98 57.97
CA GLU A 1021 15.99 -6.91 56.98
C GLU A 1021 14.94 -7.04 55.86
N LEU A 1022 14.70 -8.24 55.34
CA LEU A 1022 13.60 -8.43 54.39
C LEU A 1022 12.23 -8.08 55.01
N GLY A 1023 12.11 -8.27 56.32
CA GLY A 1023 10.95 -7.83 57.11
C GLY A 1023 10.82 -6.31 57.19
N THR A 1024 11.92 -5.57 57.36
CA THR A 1024 11.90 -4.09 57.36
C THR A 1024 11.52 -3.54 55.98
N PHE A 1025 11.89 -4.24 54.90
CA PHE A 1025 11.48 -3.92 53.53
C PHE A 1025 10.08 -4.44 53.14
N GLY A 1026 9.36 -5.11 54.04
CA GLY A 1026 8.00 -5.62 53.79
C GLY A 1026 7.93 -6.80 52.81
N VAL A 1027 9.06 -7.45 52.51
CA VAL A 1027 9.20 -8.54 51.54
C VAL A 1027 9.64 -9.86 52.19
N ALA A 1028 9.56 -9.97 53.52
CA ALA A 1028 9.89 -11.22 54.21
C ALA A 1028 8.93 -12.35 53.79
N PRO A 1029 9.44 -13.57 53.54
CA PRO A 1029 8.62 -14.76 53.37
C PRO A 1029 7.67 -14.94 54.56
N ALA A 1030 6.45 -15.44 54.30
CA ALA A 1030 5.41 -15.58 55.33
C ALA A 1030 5.77 -16.55 56.47
N ALA A 1031 6.77 -17.41 56.28
CA ALA A 1031 7.25 -18.36 57.27
C ALA A 1031 8.55 -17.87 57.93
N ALA A 1032 8.70 -18.13 59.23
CA ALA A 1032 9.95 -17.89 59.93
C ALA A 1032 11.08 -18.73 59.33
N ASN A 1033 12.32 -18.22 59.39
CA ASN A 1033 13.51 -18.91 58.90
C ASN A 1033 13.71 -20.26 59.61
N ASP A 1034 13.40 -21.37 58.93
CA ASP A 1034 13.61 -22.73 59.45
C ASP A 1034 15.12 -23.01 59.56
N ARG A 1035 15.55 -23.71 60.62
CA ARG A 1035 16.93 -24.13 60.81
C ARG A 1035 17.38 -25.21 59.82
N LEU A 1036 16.48 -25.84 59.06
CA LEU A 1036 16.82 -26.83 58.02
C LEU A 1036 17.67 -28.05 58.49
N PRO A 1037 17.50 -28.60 59.71
CA PRO A 1037 18.33 -29.71 60.19
C PRO A 1037 18.18 -30.98 59.33
N GLY A 1038 16.96 -31.25 58.84
CA GLY A 1038 16.71 -32.40 57.96
C GLY A 1038 17.32 -32.27 56.57
N PHE A 1039 17.63 -31.06 56.11
CA PHE A 1039 18.36 -30.83 54.88
C PHE A 1039 19.87 -30.99 55.11
N ALA A 1040 20.39 -30.47 56.22
CA ALA A 1040 21.78 -30.66 56.64
C ALA A 1040 22.16 -32.15 56.73
N THR A 1041 21.33 -32.97 57.37
CA THR A 1041 21.55 -34.42 57.50
C THR A 1041 21.53 -35.16 56.16
N ARG A 1042 20.73 -34.70 55.20
CA ARG A 1042 20.55 -35.36 53.90
C ARG A 1042 21.45 -34.82 52.80
N ALA A 1043 22.13 -33.69 53.01
CA ALA A 1043 22.96 -33.04 52.01
C ALA A 1043 23.99 -34.00 51.37
N GLN A 1044 24.67 -34.82 52.16
CA GLN A 1044 25.68 -35.77 51.67
C GLN A 1044 25.10 -36.95 50.86
N ALA A 1045 23.79 -37.19 50.94
CA ALA A 1045 23.09 -38.23 50.21
C ALA A 1045 22.24 -37.68 49.04
N LEU A 1046 21.94 -36.38 49.03
CA LEU A 1046 21.13 -35.72 48.02
C LEU A 1046 21.95 -35.22 46.82
N PHE A 1047 23.19 -34.79 47.04
CA PHE A 1047 24.02 -34.22 46.00
C PHE A 1047 24.95 -35.28 45.37
N THR A 1048 24.87 -35.38 44.04
CA THR A 1048 25.74 -36.24 43.22
C THR A 1048 26.95 -35.49 42.65
N ALA A 1049 26.99 -34.16 42.78
CA ALA A 1049 28.09 -33.27 42.42
C ALA A 1049 28.14 -32.01 43.30
N GLU A 1050 29.31 -31.38 43.44
CA GLU A 1050 29.47 -30.12 44.17
C GLU A 1050 28.68 -28.98 43.48
N PRO A 1051 27.83 -28.24 44.20
CA PRO A 1051 27.13 -27.10 43.62
C PRO A 1051 28.15 -26.03 43.19
N MET A 1052 27.98 -25.45 42.00
CA MET A 1052 28.88 -24.42 41.50
C MET A 1052 28.90 -23.22 42.44
N THR A 1053 30.07 -22.92 43.00
CA THR A 1053 30.34 -21.64 43.64
C THR A 1053 30.39 -20.58 42.56
N LEU A 1054 29.42 -19.66 42.54
CA LEU A 1054 29.51 -18.42 41.77
C LEU A 1054 30.59 -17.50 42.34
#